data_AF-A0A7J8W9S5-F1
#
_entry.id   AF-A0A7J8W9S5-F1
#
_cell.length_a   1.000
_cell.length_b   1.000
_cell.length_c   1.000
_cell.angle_alpha   90.00
_cell.angle_beta   90.00
_cell.angle_gamma   90.00
#
_symmetry.space_group_name_H-M   'P 1'
#
loop_
_entity.id
_entity.type
_entity.pdbx_description
1 polymer ?
#
loop_
_entity_poly.entity_id
_entity_poly.type
_entity_poly.pdbx_seq_one_letter_code
_entity_poly.pdbx_strand_id
1 'polypeptide(L)'
;MSQVVAPAFEKIIKNASWRKHSKLAHQCKSLLEKLATKSPLFPSDSEPDNSIPGPLHDGGPVEYSLAESESILTPLINACGTAYNKIVDPAVDCIQKLIAYGYLRGEADPTGGPEAQLLSKLIESVCKCHDLGDDAVELLVLKTLLSAVTSISLRIHGDCLLQIVRTCYDIYLGSKNVVNQTTAKASLVQMLVIVFRRMEADSSTVPIQPIVVAELMEPVEKSDADGSMTQFVQGFITKIMQDIDGVLNPVAPSKVSLGGHDGAFETTTVETTNPTDLLDSTDKDMLDAKYWEISMYKTALEGRKGELADGDVERDDDLEVQIGNKLRRDAFLVFRALCKLSMKTPPKEAMADPQLMRGKIVALELLKILLENAGAVFRTSERFLGAIKQYLCLSLLKNSASSLIIVFQLSCSIFISLVSRFRAGLKAEIGVFFPMIVLRVLENVAQPNFQQKMIVLRFLDKLCVDSQILVDIFINYDCDVNSSNIFERMVNGLLKTAQGVPPSTATTLLPPQEATMKLEAMKCLVAILKSMGDWMNKQLRIPDPHSTKRFEAVENSPEPVNVPLANGNGDETVEGSDFHSETSSEASDALSIEQRRAYKLELQEGISLFNRKPKKGIEFLIRANKVGDSPEEIAAFLKNASGLNKTLIGDYLGEREDLSLKVMHAYVDSFDFQGMEFDDAIRAFLQGFRLPGEAQKIDRIMEKFAERYCKCNPKAFISADTAYVLAYSVILLNTDAHNPMVKNKMSADDFIRNNCGIDDGKDLPEEYLRSLFERISRNEIKMKEDDLSVQQKQSVNSSRILGLDSILNIVIRKRDEDQHMETSDNLIKHMQEQFKEKARKSESVYYAATDVVVLRFMVEVCWAPMLAAFSVPLDQSDDEIVIALCLEGFRYAIHVTAVMSMKTHRDAFVTSLAKFTSLHSPADIKQKNIDAIRVSILV
;
A
#
# COMPACT_ATOMS: atom_id res chain seq x y z
N MET A 1 -6.44 9.39 47.49
CA MET A 1 -5.34 10.26 47.00
C MET A 1 -4.19 10.49 48.00
N SER A 2 -4.40 10.96 49.24
CA SER A 2 -3.31 11.29 50.20
C SER A 2 -2.31 10.15 50.47
N GLN A 3 -2.79 8.90 50.54
CA GLN A 3 -1.94 7.70 50.71
C GLN A 3 -0.98 7.43 49.54
N VAL A 4 -1.20 8.03 48.37
CA VAL A 4 -0.33 7.90 47.20
C VAL A 4 0.69 9.04 47.14
N VAL A 5 0.23 10.27 47.40
CA VAL A 5 1.04 11.49 47.24
C VAL A 5 2.01 11.69 48.41
N ALA A 6 1.57 11.44 49.65
CA ALA A 6 2.40 11.70 50.83
C ALA A 6 3.73 10.90 50.83
N PRO A 7 3.74 9.57 50.58
CA PRO A 7 4.99 8.81 50.53
C PRO A 7 5.95 9.26 49.42
N ALA A 8 5.42 9.75 48.30
CA ALA A 8 6.23 10.26 47.19
C ALA A 8 6.92 11.58 47.60
N PHE A 9 6.19 12.51 48.20
CA PHE A 9 6.74 13.77 48.70
C PHE A 9 7.80 13.55 49.79
N GLU A 10 7.58 12.62 50.71
CA GLU A 10 8.60 12.26 51.72
C GLU A 10 9.89 11.75 51.08
N LYS A 11 9.79 10.86 50.08
CA LYS A 11 10.95 10.36 49.34
C LYS A 11 11.67 11.48 48.58
N ILE A 12 10.92 12.37 47.93
CA ILE A 12 11.49 13.54 47.23
C ILE A 12 12.25 14.44 48.22
N ILE A 13 11.66 14.76 49.37
CA ILE A 13 12.30 15.57 50.41
C ILE A 13 13.58 14.91 50.93
N LYS A 14 13.54 13.59 51.18
CA LYS A 14 14.69 12.83 51.67
C LYS A 14 15.87 12.84 50.67
N ASN A 15 15.57 12.79 49.38
CA ASN A 15 16.57 12.77 48.32
C ASN A 15 16.92 14.17 47.78
N ALA A 16 16.22 15.23 48.23
CA ALA A 16 16.46 16.59 47.80
C ALA A 16 17.78 17.15 48.35
N SER A 17 18.65 17.59 47.44
CA SER A 17 19.86 18.35 47.79
C SER A 17 19.49 19.72 48.35
N TRP A 18 19.99 20.05 49.54
CA TRP A 18 19.77 21.37 50.17
C TRP A 18 20.29 22.54 49.31
N ARG A 19 21.28 22.33 48.44
CA ARG A 19 21.83 23.39 47.57
C ARG A 19 21.09 23.58 46.25
N LYS A 20 20.56 22.50 45.66
CA LYS A 20 19.94 22.53 44.32
C LYS A 20 18.42 22.45 44.33
N HIS A 21 17.84 21.75 45.31
CA HIS A 21 16.41 21.39 45.32
C HIS A 21 15.68 21.90 46.56
N SER A 22 16.21 22.92 47.26
CA SER A 22 15.63 23.48 48.48
C SER A 22 14.20 24.00 48.27
N LYS A 23 13.94 24.69 47.16
CA LYS A 23 12.62 25.21 46.81
C LYS A 23 11.59 24.07 46.65
N LEU A 24 11.97 23.00 45.95
CA LEU A 24 11.14 21.80 45.76
C LEU A 24 10.84 21.11 47.09
N ALA A 25 11.87 20.92 47.94
CA ALA A 25 11.72 20.30 49.25
C ALA A 25 10.79 21.11 50.18
N HIS A 26 10.89 22.44 50.15
CA HIS A 26 9.98 23.30 50.93
C HIS A 26 8.54 23.23 50.43
N GLN A 27 8.33 23.20 49.11
CA GLN A 27 6.99 23.04 48.52
C GLN A 27 6.35 21.69 48.92
N CYS A 28 7.10 20.58 48.80
CA CYS A 28 6.60 19.26 49.20
C CYS A 28 6.27 19.18 50.71
N LYS A 29 7.09 19.81 51.57
CA LYS A 29 6.83 19.86 53.03
C LYS A 29 5.55 20.61 53.36
N SER A 30 5.37 21.80 52.78
CA SER A 30 4.16 22.61 53.00
C SER A 30 2.89 21.89 52.55
N LEU A 31 2.96 21.14 51.44
CA LEU A 31 1.82 20.37 50.94
C LEU A 31 1.53 19.12 51.78
N LEU A 32 2.55 18.45 52.31
CA LEU A 32 2.37 17.35 53.27
C LEU A 32 1.62 17.81 54.52
N GLU A 33 1.95 18.99 55.06
CA GLU A 33 1.25 19.58 56.21
C GLU A 33 -0.22 19.91 55.88
N LYS A 34 -0.48 20.43 54.67
CA LYS A 34 -1.85 20.69 54.18
C LYS A 34 -2.67 19.41 53.95
N LEU A 35 -2.04 18.35 53.44
CA LEU A 35 -2.68 17.06 53.21
C LEU A 35 -2.94 16.30 54.52
N ALA A 36 -2.14 16.54 55.56
CA ALA A 36 -2.32 15.94 56.89
C ALA A 36 -3.41 16.65 57.72
N THR A 37 -3.69 17.94 57.44
CA THR A 37 -4.68 18.74 58.17
C THR A 37 -6.11 18.58 57.64
N LYS A 38 -6.30 18.15 56.39
CA LYS A 38 -7.62 17.79 55.83
C LYS A 38 -7.97 16.32 56.19
N SER A 39 -8.72 16.13 57.28
CA SER A 39 -9.40 14.89 57.71
C SER A 39 -10.89 15.24 57.97
N PRO A 40 -11.87 14.35 57.72
CA PRO A 40 -13.20 14.72 57.26
C PRO A 40 -14.02 15.41 58.34
N LEU A 41 -14.32 16.68 58.14
CA LEU A 41 -15.37 17.38 58.86
C LEU A 41 -16.46 17.73 57.85
N PHE A 42 -17.68 17.40 58.25
CA PHE A 42 -18.96 17.66 57.62
C PHE A 42 -19.00 18.97 56.80
N PRO A 43 -19.77 19.01 55.70
CA PRO A 43 -19.87 20.20 54.87
C PRO A 43 -20.37 21.37 55.72
N SER A 44 -19.50 22.33 56.02
CA SER A 44 -19.91 23.62 56.55
C SER A 44 -20.40 24.44 55.36
N ASP A 45 -21.69 24.78 55.40
CA ASP A 45 -22.36 25.75 54.54
C ASP A 45 -21.50 27.01 54.35
N SER A 46 -20.72 27.03 53.28
CA SER A 46 -20.06 28.23 52.78
C SER A 46 -20.28 28.27 51.28
N GLU A 47 -20.61 29.47 50.82
CA GLU A 47 -21.14 29.84 49.51
C GLU A 47 -20.45 29.15 48.32
N PRO A 48 -21.14 28.99 47.18
CA PRO A 48 -20.56 28.35 46.00
C PRO A 48 -19.41 29.22 45.49
N ASP A 49 -18.19 28.85 45.88
CA ASP A 49 -16.99 29.45 45.33
C ASP A 49 -17.00 29.17 43.83
N ASN A 50 -16.94 30.21 43.00
CA ASN A 50 -16.91 30.16 41.53
C ASN A 50 -15.64 29.46 40.96
N SER A 51 -15.03 28.56 41.72
CA SER A 51 -13.80 27.86 41.37
C SER A 51 -14.09 26.75 40.37
N ILE A 52 -13.40 26.80 39.23
CA ILE A 52 -13.47 25.79 38.18
C ILE A 52 -12.98 24.44 38.76
N PRO A 53 -13.72 23.33 38.59
CA PRO A 53 -13.28 22.00 38.98
C PRO A 53 -11.92 21.67 38.37
N GLY A 54 -11.04 21.04 39.14
CA GLY A 54 -9.71 20.65 38.71
C GLY A 54 -9.61 19.15 38.38
N PRO A 55 -8.50 18.72 37.77
CA PRO A 55 -8.32 17.36 37.27
C PRO A 55 -8.09 16.29 38.36
N LEU A 56 -7.94 16.68 39.63
CA LEU A 56 -7.71 15.75 40.74
C LEU A 56 -9.00 15.41 41.48
N HIS A 57 -9.16 14.13 41.80
CA HIS A 57 -10.24 13.60 42.63
C HIS A 57 -9.68 12.70 43.73
N ASP A 58 -10.41 12.55 44.83
CA ASP A 58 -10.02 11.67 45.95
C ASP A 58 -10.61 10.25 45.88
N GLY A 59 -11.44 9.97 44.88
CA GLY A 59 -12.18 8.70 44.71
C GLY A 59 -13.58 8.72 45.32
N GLY A 60 -14.00 9.84 45.93
CA GLY A 60 -15.35 10.12 46.45
C GLY A 60 -15.98 11.37 45.81
N PRO A 61 -16.98 12.01 46.46
CA PRO A 61 -17.66 13.20 45.94
C PRO A 61 -16.86 14.51 46.05
N VAL A 62 -15.62 14.46 46.57
CA VAL A 62 -14.78 15.65 46.77
C VAL A 62 -13.98 15.92 45.50
N GLU A 63 -14.35 16.96 44.77
CA GLU A 63 -13.60 17.48 43.63
C GLU A 63 -12.64 18.57 44.10
N TYR A 64 -11.36 18.49 43.74
CA TYR A 64 -10.40 19.55 44.01
C TYR A 64 -10.58 20.66 42.98
N SER A 65 -10.46 21.93 43.40
CA SER A 65 -10.45 23.03 42.42
C SER A 65 -9.20 22.98 41.52
N LEU A 66 -9.23 23.69 40.40
CA LEU A 66 -8.06 23.80 39.49
C LEU A 66 -6.80 24.31 40.21
N ALA A 67 -6.95 25.31 41.09
CA ALA A 67 -5.83 25.87 41.85
C ALA A 67 -5.25 24.89 42.88
N GLU A 68 -6.11 24.12 43.54
CA GLU A 68 -5.66 23.06 44.45
C GLU A 68 -4.95 21.94 43.69
N SER A 69 -5.50 21.56 42.54
CA SER A 69 -4.90 20.53 41.66
C SER A 69 -3.54 20.95 41.14
N GLU A 70 -3.40 22.20 40.68
CA GLU A 70 -2.12 22.77 40.26
C GLU A 70 -1.11 22.78 41.42
N SER A 71 -1.53 23.17 42.62
CA SER A 71 -0.65 23.20 43.79
C SER A 71 -0.06 21.82 44.14
N ILE A 72 -0.81 20.73 43.90
CA ILE A 72 -0.37 19.36 44.17
C ILE A 72 0.48 18.80 43.02
N LEU A 73 0.13 19.10 41.77
CA LEU A 73 0.81 18.57 40.58
C LEU A 73 2.11 19.30 40.24
N THR A 74 2.19 20.63 40.44
CA THR A 74 3.39 21.42 40.10
C THR A 74 4.69 20.92 40.76
N PRO A 75 4.72 20.53 42.06
CA PRO A 75 5.91 19.93 42.65
C PRO A 75 6.33 18.61 41.98
N LEU A 76 5.38 17.77 41.55
CA LEU A 76 5.68 16.53 40.82
C LEU A 76 6.27 16.85 39.43
N ILE A 77 5.68 17.81 38.71
CA ILE A 77 6.20 18.30 37.42
C ILE A 77 7.63 18.82 37.58
N ASN A 78 7.87 19.64 38.60
CA ASN A 78 9.20 20.18 38.89
C ASN A 78 10.19 19.08 39.29
N ALA A 79 9.76 18.06 40.02
CA ALA A 79 10.58 16.91 40.40
C ALA A 79 11.03 16.12 39.16
N CYS A 80 10.15 15.89 38.18
CA CYS A 80 10.47 15.28 36.89
C CYS A 80 11.53 16.09 36.11
N GLY A 81 11.51 17.42 36.21
CA GLY A 81 12.48 18.31 35.57
C GLY A 81 13.87 18.40 36.23
N THR A 82 14.11 17.75 37.38
CA THR A 82 15.40 17.87 38.11
C THR A 82 16.56 17.09 37.48
N ALA A 83 16.27 16.19 36.54
CA ALA A 83 17.23 15.28 35.93
C ALA A 83 18.05 14.45 36.95
N TYR A 84 17.47 14.14 38.11
CA TYR A 84 18.12 13.35 39.16
C TYR A 84 17.30 12.10 39.51
N ASN A 85 17.82 10.92 39.18
CA ASN A 85 17.06 9.65 39.21
C ASN A 85 16.35 9.38 40.55
N LYS A 86 16.99 9.68 41.69
CA LYS A 86 16.39 9.45 43.03
C LYS A 86 15.23 10.38 43.39
N ILE A 87 15.04 11.48 42.65
CA ILE A 87 13.91 12.40 42.80
C ILE A 87 12.86 12.14 41.71
N VAL A 88 13.32 11.84 40.49
CA VAL A 88 12.46 11.54 39.34
C VAL A 88 11.68 10.24 39.57
N ASP A 89 12.33 9.18 40.04
CA ASP A 89 11.70 7.87 40.30
C ASP A 89 10.44 7.96 41.19
N PRO A 90 10.48 8.53 42.41
CA PRO A 90 9.28 8.64 43.24
C PRO A 90 8.24 9.63 42.68
N ALA A 91 8.64 10.59 41.84
CA ALA A 91 7.72 11.52 41.21
C ALA A 91 6.91 10.84 40.08
N VAL A 92 7.59 10.15 39.17
CA VAL A 92 6.95 9.44 38.05
C VAL A 92 6.10 8.27 38.56
N ASP A 93 6.55 7.52 39.57
CA ASP A 93 5.75 6.45 40.21
C ASP A 93 4.47 6.99 40.86
N CYS A 94 4.54 8.19 41.48
CA CYS A 94 3.37 8.86 42.01
C CYS A 94 2.37 9.22 40.90
N ILE A 95 2.86 9.82 39.80
CA ILE A 95 2.03 10.17 38.64
C ILE A 95 1.37 8.92 38.04
N GLN A 96 2.12 7.83 37.89
CA GLN A 96 1.59 6.55 37.39
C GLN A 96 0.42 6.05 38.25
N LYS A 97 0.57 6.08 39.58
CA LYS A 97 -0.49 5.64 40.52
C LYS A 97 -1.69 6.56 40.53
N LEU A 98 -1.49 7.87 40.38
CA LEU A 98 -2.59 8.83 40.25
C LEU A 98 -3.44 8.53 39.01
N ILE A 99 -2.80 8.16 37.90
CA ILE A 99 -3.47 7.77 36.66
C ILE A 99 -4.15 6.40 36.82
N ALA A 100 -3.41 5.39 37.26
CA ALA A 100 -3.89 4.01 37.32
C ALA A 100 -5.08 3.83 38.27
N TYR A 101 -5.07 4.53 39.41
CA TYR A 101 -6.18 4.49 40.37
C TYR A 101 -7.34 5.46 40.02
N GLY A 102 -7.26 6.16 38.88
CA GLY A 102 -8.34 7.04 38.42
C GLY A 102 -8.50 8.33 39.23
N TYR A 103 -7.48 8.75 39.98
CA TYR A 103 -7.47 10.03 40.71
C TYR A 103 -7.26 11.23 39.77
N LEU A 104 -6.64 11.00 38.61
CA LEU A 104 -6.46 11.99 37.56
C LEU A 104 -7.57 11.85 36.51
N ARG A 105 -8.38 12.89 36.32
CA ARG A 105 -9.46 12.95 35.31
C ARG A 105 -9.28 14.16 34.40
N GLY A 106 -9.87 14.10 33.22
CA GLY A 106 -9.90 15.22 32.27
C GLY A 106 -9.30 14.87 30.91
N GLU A 107 -9.09 15.90 30.08
CA GLU A 107 -8.51 15.79 28.74
C GLU A 107 -7.13 16.42 28.71
N ALA A 108 -6.12 15.71 28.21
CA ALA A 108 -4.79 16.29 27.97
C ALA A 108 -4.68 16.74 26.51
N ASP A 109 -4.78 18.05 26.30
CA ASP A 109 -4.67 18.70 24.99
C ASP A 109 -3.98 20.08 25.17
N PRO A 110 -2.82 20.33 24.52
CA PRO A 110 -2.14 21.63 24.58
C PRO A 110 -3.00 22.80 24.08
N THR A 111 -3.94 22.52 23.16
CA THR A 111 -4.83 23.53 22.56
C THR A 111 -6.12 23.73 23.36
N GLY A 112 -6.32 22.94 24.42
CA GLY A 112 -7.50 22.99 25.28
C GLY A 112 -7.45 24.09 26.34
N GLY A 113 -8.42 24.03 27.26
CA GLY A 113 -8.51 24.93 28.42
C GLY A 113 -7.36 24.78 29.44
N PRO A 114 -7.35 25.58 30.51
CA PRO A 114 -6.25 25.61 31.47
C PRO A 114 -6.01 24.29 32.21
N GLU A 115 -7.08 23.52 32.49
CA GLU A 115 -6.98 22.15 32.99
C GLU A 115 -6.23 21.22 32.02
N ALA A 116 -6.59 21.27 30.74
CA ALA A 116 -6.00 20.44 29.71
C ALA A 116 -4.51 20.75 29.48
N GLN A 117 -4.13 22.02 29.59
CA GLN A 117 -2.74 22.45 29.53
C GLN A 117 -1.93 21.97 30.74
N LEU A 118 -2.51 21.96 31.94
CA LEU A 118 -1.85 21.43 33.14
C LEU A 118 -1.58 19.92 32.99
N LEU A 119 -2.57 19.17 32.52
CA LEU A 119 -2.45 17.73 32.23
C LEU A 119 -1.41 17.47 31.13
N SER A 120 -1.42 18.27 30.06
CA SER A 120 -0.43 18.18 28.98
C SER A 120 0.99 18.44 29.50
N LYS A 121 1.20 19.47 30.33
CA LYS A 121 2.51 19.75 30.96
C LYS A 121 2.97 18.62 31.87
N LEU A 122 2.05 17.98 32.60
CA LEU A 122 2.37 16.82 33.43
C LEU A 122 2.91 15.67 32.58
N ILE A 123 2.20 15.29 31.51
CA ILE A 123 2.63 14.22 30.60
C ILE A 123 3.92 14.60 29.88
N GLU A 124 4.07 15.84 29.43
CA GLU A 124 5.30 16.34 28.80
C GLU A 124 6.51 16.19 29.73
N SER A 125 6.33 16.49 31.03
CA SER A 125 7.40 16.34 32.02
C SER A 125 7.81 14.89 32.24
N VAL A 126 6.86 13.95 32.21
CA VAL A 126 7.13 12.49 32.28
C VAL A 126 7.86 12.04 31.02
N CYS A 127 7.46 12.52 29.84
CA CYS A 127 8.14 12.19 28.59
C CYS A 127 9.62 12.58 28.66
N LYS A 128 9.95 13.82 29.08
CA LYS A 128 11.34 14.30 29.21
C LYS A 128 12.22 13.47 30.16
N CYS A 129 11.64 12.66 31.05
CA CYS A 129 12.43 11.82 31.95
C CYS A 129 13.19 10.69 31.24
N HIS A 130 12.84 10.34 29.99
CA HIS A 130 13.57 9.31 29.24
C HIS A 130 15.01 9.73 28.87
N ASP A 131 15.29 11.04 28.79
CA ASP A 131 16.62 11.57 28.41
C ASP A 131 17.72 11.24 29.45
N LEU A 132 17.35 10.72 30.61
CA LEU A 132 18.29 10.33 31.67
C LEU A 132 19.09 9.06 31.34
N GLY A 133 18.58 8.22 30.43
CA GLY A 133 19.25 6.98 30.00
C GLY A 133 19.47 5.96 31.12
N ASP A 134 18.60 5.95 32.14
CA ASP A 134 18.60 4.99 33.24
C ASP A 134 17.52 3.92 33.01
N ASP A 135 17.93 2.65 33.01
CA ASP A 135 17.07 1.50 32.67
C ASP A 135 15.79 1.43 33.53
N ALA A 136 15.87 1.76 34.82
CA ALA A 136 14.72 1.68 35.72
C ALA A 136 13.74 2.85 35.47
N VAL A 137 14.28 4.04 35.21
CA VAL A 137 13.47 5.22 34.86
C VAL A 137 12.78 5.02 33.51
N GLU A 138 13.45 4.46 32.51
CA GLU A 138 12.86 4.15 31.20
C GLU A 138 11.63 3.23 31.33
N LEU A 139 11.74 2.13 32.09
CA LEU A 139 10.60 1.23 32.34
C LEU A 139 9.45 1.92 33.07
N LEU A 140 9.78 2.79 34.04
CA LEU A 140 8.78 3.54 34.78
C LEU A 140 8.07 4.58 33.89
N VAL A 141 8.79 5.23 32.98
CA VAL A 141 8.21 6.12 31.96
C VAL A 141 7.29 5.31 31.05
N LEU A 142 7.74 4.18 30.48
CA LEU A 142 6.89 3.32 29.65
C LEU A 142 5.61 2.88 30.39
N LYS A 143 5.73 2.50 31.66
CA LYS A 143 4.60 2.10 32.50
C LYS A 143 3.59 3.24 32.66
N THR A 144 4.09 4.44 32.93
CA THR A 144 3.28 5.64 33.15
C THR A 144 2.56 6.05 31.87
N LEU A 145 3.27 6.08 30.76
CA LEU A 145 2.72 6.44 29.45
C LEU A 145 1.67 5.43 28.97
N LEU A 146 1.92 4.13 29.13
CA LEU A 146 0.92 3.11 28.79
C LEU A 146 -0.31 3.21 29.69
N SER A 147 -0.12 3.46 30.99
CA SER A 147 -1.25 3.70 31.91
C SER A 147 -2.07 4.92 31.49
N ALA A 148 -1.42 6.01 31.04
CA ALA A 148 -2.06 7.23 30.58
C ALA A 148 -2.94 7.00 29.35
N VAL A 149 -2.41 6.30 28.33
CA VAL A 149 -3.16 6.00 27.10
C VAL A 149 -4.30 5.00 27.36
N THR A 150 -4.08 4.03 28.26
CA THR A 150 -5.08 3.01 28.60
C THR A 150 -6.20 3.54 29.48
N SER A 151 -5.95 4.58 30.28
CA SER A 151 -6.96 5.19 31.15
C SER A 151 -8.19 5.64 30.37
N ILE A 152 -9.37 5.44 30.95
CA ILE A 152 -10.63 6.00 30.46
C ILE A 152 -10.93 7.36 31.11
N SER A 153 -10.37 7.60 32.29
CA SER A 153 -10.57 8.78 33.12
C SER A 153 -9.75 9.97 32.64
N LEU A 154 -8.52 9.69 32.18
CA LEU A 154 -7.62 10.65 31.57
C LEU A 154 -7.58 10.39 30.06
N ARG A 155 -8.18 11.29 29.27
CA ARG A 155 -8.23 11.16 27.82
C ARG A 155 -7.09 11.94 27.18
N ILE A 156 -6.18 11.24 26.51
CA ILE A 156 -5.04 11.85 25.81
C ILE A 156 -5.38 12.02 24.33
N HIS A 157 -5.23 13.23 23.80
CA HIS A 157 -5.54 13.56 22.41
C HIS A 157 -4.41 14.36 21.73
N GLY A 158 -4.46 14.43 20.40
CA GLY A 158 -3.66 15.36 19.58
C GLY A 158 -2.15 15.23 19.76
N ASP A 159 -1.48 16.37 19.92
CA ASP A 159 -0.03 16.45 20.02
C ASP A 159 0.53 15.75 21.28
N CYS A 160 -0.25 15.73 22.37
CA CYS A 160 0.13 15.01 23.59
C CYS A 160 0.24 13.50 23.31
N LEU A 161 -0.72 12.92 22.60
CA LEU A 161 -0.66 11.51 22.18
C LEU A 161 0.54 11.23 21.27
N LEU A 162 0.79 12.12 20.29
CA LEU A 162 1.94 11.98 19.39
C LEU A 162 3.27 12.06 20.13
N GLN A 163 3.37 12.89 21.17
CA GLN A 163 4.54 12.97 22.02
C GLN A 163 4.77 11.67 22.79
N ILE A 164 3.72 11.06 23.36
CA ILE A 164 3.81 9.77 24.04
C ILE A 164 4.35 8.69 23.10
N VAL A 165 3.74 8.57 21.91
CA VAL A 165 4.15 7.57 20.91
C VAL A 165 5.59 7.82 20.46
N ARG A 166 6.00 9.08 20.28
CA ARG A 166 7.38 9.44 19.94
C ARG A 166 8.36 9.05 21.04
N THR A 167 8.05 9.34 22.30
CA THR A 167 8.90 8.97 23.44
C THR A 167 9.08 7.45 23.55
N CYS A 168 8.02 6.66 23.40
CA CYS A 168 8.15 5.19 23.40
C CYS A 168 9.00 4.69 22.22
N TYR A 169 8.88 5.32 21.05
CA TYR A 169 9.70 5.03 19.89
C TYR A 169 11.18 5.41 20.10
N ASP A 170 11.44 6.54 20.75
CA ASP A 170 12.80 7.00 21.06
C ASP A 170 13.47 6.10 22.11
N ILE A 171 12.74 5.63 23.14
CA ILE A 171 13.23 4.63 24.10
C ILE A 171 13.59 3.31 23.38
N TYR A 172 12.74 2.87 22.43
CA TYR A 172 13.03 1.67 21.64
C TYR A 172 14.34 1.79 20.84
N LEU A 173 14.64 2.97 20.31
CA LEU A 173 15.85 3.20 19.51
C LEU A 173 17.09 3.50 20.35
N GLY A 174 16.94 4.22 21.46
CA GLY A 174 18.04 4.75 22.26
C GLY A 174 18.45 3.86 23.44
N SER A 175 17.55 3.04 23.97
CA SER A 175 17.85 2.22 25.15
C SER A 175 18.93 1.18 24.86
N LYS A 176 19.81 0.93 25.83
CA LYS A 176 20.84 -0.12 25.74
C LYS A 176 20.33 -1.48 26.21
N ASN A 177 19.19 -1.49 26.90
CA ASN A 177 18.62 -2.68 27.50
C ASN A 177 17.58 -3.32 26.56
N VAL A 178 17.83 -4.56 26.15
CA VAL A 178 16.95 -5.30 25.22
C VAL A 178 15.55 -5.51 25.81
N VAL A 179 15.43 -5.65 27.14
CA VAL A 179 14.13 -5.75 27.83
C VAL A 179 13.35 -4.45 27.69
N ASN A 180 14.00 -3.30 27.85
CA ASN A 180 13.36 -1.99 27.70
C ASN A 180 12.96 -1.73 26.26
N GLN A 181 13.82 -2.10 25.29
CA GLN A 181 13.48 -2.04 23.87
C GLN A 181 12.24 -2.89 23.56
N THR A 182 12.23 -4.15 24.00
CA THR A 182 11.09 -5.06 23.75
C THR A 182 9.82 -4.57 24.44
N THR A 183 9.93 -4.06 25.68
CA THR A 183 8.82 -3.46 26.43
C THR A 183 8.29 -2.21 25.74
N ALA A 184 9.16 -1.36 25.19
CA ALA A 184 8.79 -0.17 24.43
C ALA A 184 8.04 -0.55 23.14
N LYS A 185 8.53 -1.55 22.40
CA LYS A 185 7.86 -2.08 21.19
C LYS A 185 6.47 -2.62 21.52
N ALA A 186 6.34 -3.45 22.57
CA ALA A 186 5.06 -3.98 23.00
C ALA A 186 4.10 -2.88 23.48
N SER A 187 4.60 -1.89 24.22
CA SER A 187 3.81 -0.74 24.67
C SER A 187 3.29 0.10 23.50
N LEU A 188 4.13 0.35 22.48
CA LEU A 188 3.72 1.03 21.24
C LEU A 188 2.59 0.29 20.54
N VAL A 189 2.72 -1.03 20.37
CA VAL A 189 1.68 -1.85 19.75
C VAL A 189 0.38 -1.78 20.55
N GLN A 190 0.44 -1.93 21.88
CA GLN A 190 -0.74 -1.84 22.74
C GLN A 190 -1.41 -0.46 22.62
N MET A 191 -0.64 0.63 22.64
CA MET A 191 -1.15 1.99 22.47
C MET A 191 -1.87 2.16 21.12
N LEU A 192 -1.28 1.64 20.03
CA LEU A 192 -1.92 1.68 18.71
C LEU A 192 -3.23 0.89 18.69
N VAL A 193 -3.24 -0.32 19.24
CA VAL A 193 -4.46 -1.13 19.34
C VAL A 193 -5.54 -0.36 20.12
N ILE A 194 -5.18 0.29 21.23
CA ILE A 194 -6.11 1.12 22.02
C ILE A 194 -6.68 2.27 21.19
N VAL A 195 -5.83 3.08 20.55
CA VAL A 195 -6.25 4.24 19.75
C VAL A 195 -7.19 3.82 18.62
N PHE A 196 -6.84 2.76 17.89
CA PHE A 196 -7.63 2.29 16.75
C PHE A 196 -8.93 1.60 17.19
N ARG A 197 -8.93 0.82 18.27
CA ARG A 197 -10.16 0.20 18.79
C ARG A 197 -11.14 1.25 19.30
N ARG A 198 -10.66 2.27 20.03
CA ARG A 198 -11.49 3.40 20.47
C ARG A 198 -12.06 4.18 19.30
N MET A 199 -11.26 4.39 18.25
CA MET A 199 -11.69 5.08 17.03
C MET A 199 -12.75 4.27 16.24
N GLU A 200 -12.59 2.95 16.13
CA GLU A 200 -13.54 2.06 15.43
C GLU A 200 -14.89 1.97 16.15
N ALA A 201 -14.88 1.94 17.49
CA ALA A 201 -16.09 1.88 18.29
C ALA A 201 -16.64 3.26 18.70
N ASP A 202 -15.99 4.34 18.24
CA ASP A 202 -16.32 5.73 18.57
C ASP A 202 -16.52 5.97 20.09
N SER A 203 -15.71 5.31 20.92
CA SER A 203 -15.87 5.32 22.37
C SER A 203 -14.55 5.08 23.08
N SER A 204 -14.31 5.83 24.17
CA SER A 204 -13.14 5.67 25.03
C SER A 204 -13.26 4.51 26.02
N THR A 205 -14.47 3.99 26.26
CA THR A 205 -14.76 2.98 27.30
C THR A 205 -14.80 1.55 26.78
N VAL A 206 -14.33 1.33 25.55
CA VAL A 206 -14.31 0.02 24.90
C VAL A 206 -13.36 -0.89 25.68
N PRO A 207 -13.76 -2.12 26.03
CA PRO A 207 -12.87 -3.07 26.69
C PRO A 207 -11.77 -3.48 25.72
N ILE A 208 -10.51 -3.39 26.17
CA ILE A 208 -9.34 -3.68 25.33
C ILE A 208 -8.52 -4.75 26.04
N GLN A 209 -8.32 -5.87 25.36
CA GLN A 209 -7.51 -6.96 25.88
C GLN A 209 -6.01 -6.67 25.70
N PRO A 210 -5.15 -7.18 26.59
CA PRO A 210 -3.71 -7.09 26.42
C PRO A 210 -3.28 -7.92 25.20
N ILE A 211 -2.38 -7.37 24.41
CA ILE A 211 -1.76 -8.07 23.28
C ILE A 211 -0.98 -9.31 23.74
N VAL A 212 -0.89 -10.30 22.86
CA VAL A 212 -0.04 -11.48 23.07
C VAL A 212 1.36 -11.18 22.52
N VAL A 213 2.30 -10.87 23.40
CA VAL A 213 3.69 -10.49 23.06
C VAL A 213 4.40 -11.60 22.27
N ALA A 214 4.07 -12.86 22.53
CA ALA A 214 4.64 -14.01 21.81
C ALA A 214 4.31 -14.01 20.30
N GLU A 215 3.16 -13.45 19.89
CA GLU A 215 2.76 -13.35 18.47
C GLU A 215 3.47 -12.20 17.74
N LEU A 216 4.08 -11.28 18.48
CA LEU A 216 4.76 -10.09 17.98
C LEU A 216 6.25 -10.30 17.73
N MET A 217 6.80 -11.45 18.14
CA MET A 217 8.22 -11.80 17.96
C MET A 217 8.37 -12.88 16.89
N GLU A 218 9.31 -12.68 15.96
CA GLU A 218 9.56 -13.64 14.89
C GLU A 218 10.27 -14.91 15.42
N PRO A 219 10.02 -16.08 14.81
CA PRO A 219 10.57 -17.35 15.27
C PRO A 219 12.10 -17.47 15.17
N VAL A 220 12.80 -16.52 14.51
CA VAL A 220 14.26 -16.54 14.30
C VAL A 220 15.04 -16.14 15.56
N GLU A 221 14.40 -15.49 16.54
CA GLU A 221 15.03 -15.06 17.80
C GLU A 221 14.89 -16.08 18.94
N LYS A 222 14.35 -17.29 18.67
CA LYS A 222 14.22 -18.38 19.64
C LYS A 222 15.58 -19.01 19.98
N SER A 223 16.40 -18.29 20.74
CA SER A 223 17.35 -18.91 21.66
C SER A 223 16.65 -19.12 23.00
N ASP A 224 17.00 -20.17 23.74
CA ASP A 224 16.31 -20.61 24.98
C ASP A 224 16.28 -19.55 26.11
N ALA A 225 16.93 -18.39 25.94
CA ALA A 225 16.86 -17.24 26.86
C ALA A 225 15.61 -16.33 26.65
N ASP A 226 14.91 -16.44 25.53
CA ASP A 226 13.89 -15.46 25.09
C ASP A 226 12.48 -15.67 25.71
N GLY A 227 12.22 -16.87 26.24
CA GLY A 227 10.96 -17.20 26.93
C GLY A 227 10.74 -16.43 28.23
N SER A 228 11.82 -16.11 28.97
CA SER A 228 11.74 -15.34 30.22
C SER A 228 11.47 -13.85 29.95
N MET A 229 12.11 -13.30 28.92
CA MET A 229 11.90 -11.90 28.52
C MET A 229 10.46 -11.68 28.01
N THR A 230 9.97 -12.55 27.13
CA THR A 230 8.59 -12.47 26.63
C THR A 230 7.56 -12.57 27.75
N GLN A 231 7.77 -13.45 28.73
CA GLN A 231 6.91 -13.55 29.93
C GLN A 231 6.95 -12.27 30.78
N PHE A 232 8.13 -11.68 31.00
CA PHE A 232 8.26 -10.42 31.72
C PHE A 232 7.47 -9.30 31.04
N VAL A 233 7.65 -9.14 29.72
CA VAL A 233 6.96 -8.09 28.95
C VAL A 233 5.45 -8.34 28.92
N GLN A 234 5.02 -9.59 28.75
CA GLN A 234 3.59 -9.94 28.84
C GLN A 234 3.01 -9.60 30.20
N GLY A 235 3.72 -9.94 31.29
CA GLY A 235 3.33 -9.62 32.66
C GLY A 235 3.25 -8.12 32.91
N PHE A 236 4.19 -7.35 32.33
CA PHE A 236 4.20 -5.88 32.40
C PHE A 236 2.94 -5.28 31.77
N ILE A 237 2.61 -5.65 30.52
CA ILE A 237 1.42 -5.14 29.81
C ILE A 237 0.14 -5.57 30.54
N THR A 238 0.02 -6.86 30.87
CA THR A 238 -1.18 -7.42 31.51
C THR A 238 -1.46 -6.75 32.85
N LYS A 239 -0.43 -6.50 33.66
CA LYS A 239 -0.57 -5.82 34.94
C LYS A 239 -1.11 -4.40 34.79
N ILE A 240 -0.61 -3.63 33.82
CA ILE A 240 -1.09 -2.26 33.59
C ILE A 240 -2.55 -2.25 33.17
N MET A 241 -2.97 -3.20 32.33
CA MET A 241 -4.37 -3.32 31.92
C MET A 241 -5.27 -3.72 33.11
N GLN A 242 -4.84 -4.68 33.93
CA GLN A 242 -5.57 -5.11 35.13
C GLN A 242 -5.66 -4.02 36.20
N ASP A 243 -4.60 -3.25 36.42
CA ASP A 243 -4.58 -2.15 37.39
C ASP A 243 -5.64 -1.09 37.06
N ILE A 244 -5.98 -0.92 35.77
CA ILE A 244 -7.00 0.01 35.28
C ILE A 244 -8.40 -0.62 35.29
N ASP A 245 -8.54 -1.88 34.84
CA ASP A 245 -9.82 -2.61 34.87
C ASP A 245 -10.34 -2.84 36.30
N GLY A 246 -9.45 -3.05 37.28
CA GLY A 246 -9.80 -3.24 38.68
C GLY A 246 -10.46 -2.02 39.34
N VAL A 247 -10.29 -0.82 38.76
CA VAL A 247 -10.98 0.41 39.19
C VAL A 247 -12.41 0.48 38.65
N LEU A 248 -12.71 -0.25 37.56
CA LEU A 248 -14.01 -0.24 36.89
C LEU A 248 -15.01 -1.24 37.49
N ASN A 249 -14.53 -2.34 38.07
CA ASN A 249 -15.38 -3.39 38.66
C ASN A 249 -14.90 -3.83 40.06
N PRO A 250 -15.34 -3.17 41.15
CA PRO A 250 -14.98 -3.57 42.51
C PRO A 250 -15.96 -4.59 43.09
N VAL A 251 -15.84 -5.90 42.76
CA VAL A 251 -16.31 -7.15 43.47
C VAL A 251 -15.98 -8.33 42.52
N ALA A 252 -15.32 -9.46 42.82
CA ALA A 252 -15.01 -10.26 44.01
C ALA A 252 -13.62 -10.96 43.85
N PRO A 253 -13.01 -11.54 44.91
CA PRO A 253 -11.67 -12.12 44.83
C PRO A 253 -11.70 -13.54 44.25
N SER A 254 -11.07 -13.74 43.09
CA SER A 254 -11.01 -15.06 42.44
C SER A 254 -9.64 -15.70 42.60
N LYS A 255 -9.63 -16.80 43.35
CA LYS A 255 -8.56 -17.81 43.40
C LYS A 255 -8.18 -18.28 42.00
N VAL A 256 -6.89 -18.58 41.86
CA VAL A 256 -6.26 -19.32 40.77
C VAL A 256 -7.07 -20.60 40.47
N SER A 257 -7.48 -20.79 39.22
CA SER A 257 -7.80 -22.11 38.69
C SER A 257 -7.44 -22.22 37.21
N LEU A 258 -6.73 -23.31 36.90
CA LEU A 258 -6.37 -23.79 35.56
C LEU A 258 -7.63 -24.34 34.87
N GLY A 259 -7.81 -24.04 33.58
CA GLY A 259 -8.73 -24.76 32.70
C GLY A 259 -9.00 -24.00 31.40
N GLY A 260 -8.64 -24.61 30.26
CA GLY A 260 -8.84 -24.02 28.93
C GLY A 260 -10.17 -24.40 28.26
N HIS A 261 -10.67 -23.52 27.40
CA HIS A 261 -11.44 -23.72 26.14
C HIS A 261 -11.91 -22.31 25.70
N ASP A 262 -11.47 -21.75 24.57
CA ASP A 262 -11.90 -21.94 23.17
C ASP A 262 -13.06 -21.00 22.75
N GLY A 263 -12.93 -20.40 21.57
CA GLY A 263 -13.53 -19.10 21.21
C GLY A 263 -14.98 -19.09 20.71
N ALA A 264 -15.54 -17.87 20.60
CA ALA A 264 -16.43 -17.41 19.51
C ALA A 264 -16.97 -15.99 19.83
N PHE A 265 -16.92 -15.11 18.82
CA PHE A 265 -17.62 -13.83 18.78
C PHE A 265 -19.12 -14.07 18.60
N GLU A 266 -19.95 -13.53 19.49
CA GLU A 266 -21.38 -13.31 19.19
C GLU A 266 -21.63 -11.81 19.00
N THR A 267 -22.16 -11.49 17.82
CA THR A 267 -22.61 -10.18 17.41
C THR A 267 -24.06 -10.02 17.84
N THR A 268 -24.37 -8.96 18.58
CA THR A 268 -25.76 -8.51 18.78
C THR A 268 -25.93 -7.12 18.19
N THR A 269 -26.82 -7.06 17.22
CA THR A 269 -27.34 -5.88 16.53
C THR A 269 -28.30 -5.11 17.44
N VAL A 270 -28.24 -3.78 17.43
CA VAL A 270 -29.39 -2.94 17.80
C VAL A 270 -29.54 -1.81 16.80
N GLU A 271 -30.77 -1.69 16.30
CA GLU A 271 -31.24 -0.82 15.24
C GLU A 271 -31.56 0.61 15.72
N THR A 272 -31.38 1.55 14.79
CA THR A 272 -32.18 2.75 14.50
C THR A 272 -32.48 3.79 15.59
N THR A 273 -32.02 5.02 15.37
CA THR A 273 -32.90 6.20 15.19
C THR A 273 -32.16 7.27 14.36
N ASN A 274 -32.86 7.82 13.36
CA ASN A 274 -32.37 8.84 12.41
C ASN A 274 -33.08 10.20 12.70
N PRO A 275 -32.77 11.31 12.01
CA PRO A 275 -32.17 12.50 12.62
C PRO A 275 -32.89 13.80 12.25
N THR A 276 -33.36 14.62 13.19
CA THR A 276 -33.65 16.05 12.92
C THR A 276 -33.93 16.77 14.22
N ASP A 277 -33.24 17.91 14.42
CA ASP A 277 -33.65 19.10 15.19
C ASP A 277 -32.47 19.70 15.97
N LEU A 278 -31.83 20.70 15.34
CA LEU A 278 -31.82 22.11 15.79
C LEU A 278 -30.59 22.82 15.25
N LEU A 279 -30.84 23.61 14.21
CA LEU A 279 -30.08 24.80 13.86
C LEU A 279 -30.26 25.84 14.98
N ASP A 280 -29.23 26.60 15.32
CA ASP A 280 -29.12 28.03 14.95
C ASP A 280 -28.14 28.78 15.88
N SER A 281 -27.09 29.39 15.31
CA SER A 281 -26.78 30.81 15.50
C SER A 281 -25.57 31.22 14.66
N THR A 282 -25.82 32.06 13.67
CA THR A 282 -24.91 33.02 13.01
C THR A 282 -24.40 34.04 14.05
N ASP A 283 -23.30 34.81 13.95
CA ASP A 283 -22.73 35.52 12.81
C ASP A 283 -21.34 36.13 13.14
N LYS A 284 -20.52 36.24 12.08
CA LYS A 284 -19.57 37.29 11.66
C LYS A 284 -18.76 38.21 12.62
N ASP A 285 -17.43 38.17 12.40
CA ASP A 285 -16.54 39.24 11.87
C ASP A 285 -15.15 39.24 12.59
N MET A 286 -14.03 38.96 11.89
CA MET A 286 -13.19 39.92 11.11
C MET A 286 -12.34 40.79 12.08
N LEU A 287 -11.00 40.92 12.07
CA LEU A 287 -9.91 40.74 11.11
C LEU A 287 -8.56 40.86 11.87
N ASP A 288 -7.52 40.19 11.39
CA ASP A 288 -6.07 40.52 11.39
C ASP A 288 -5.45 41.37 12.51
N ALA A 289 -4.35 40.86 13.10
CA ALA A 289 -3.01 41.37 12.78
C ALA A 289 -1.89 40.78 13.68
N LYS A 290 -0.81 40.36 13.01
CA LYS A 290 0.60 40.45 13.45
C LYS A 290 0.99 39.73 14.76
N TYR A 291 1.67 38.59 14.63
CA TYR A 291 3.00 38.38 15.26
C TYR A 291 3.69 37.14 14.66
N TRP A 292 3.74 37.09 13.33
CA TRP A 292 4.42 36.04 12.54
C TRP A 292 5.88 36.36 12.20
N GLU A 293 6.47 37.42 12.74
CA GLU A 293 7.87 37.71 12.45
C GLU A 293 8.61 38.18 13.70
N ILE A 294 9.86 37.71 13.76
CA ILE A 294 10.89 37.99 14.77
C ILE A 294 10.91 36.98 15.93
N SER A 295 11.27 35.75 15.54
CA SER A 295 12.56 35.21 15.96
C SER A 295 12.71 34.81 17.42
N MET A 296 12.41 33.53 17.66
CA MET A 296 13.33 32.69 18.44
C MET A 296 14.13 31.79 17.49
N TYR A 297 14.81 32.44 16.53
CA TYR A 297 16.18 32.13 16.12
C TYR A 297 16.54 30.64 16.17
N LYS A 298 16.40 29.92 15.05
CA LYS A 298 17.44 29.92 13.99
C LYS A 298 18.83 29.99 14.62
N THR A 299 19.65 28.98 14.34
CA THR A 299 21.09 28.93 14.61
C THR A 299 21.47 28.36 15.99
N ALA A 300 21.06 27.12 16.23
CA ALA A 300 21.90 26.12 16.91
C ALA A 300 21.95 24.84 16.05
N LEU A 301 22.16 25.00 14.73
CA LEU A 301 23.49 24.87 14.11
C LEU A 301 23.89 23.39 14.02
N GLU A 302 23.47 22.69 12.98
CA GLU A 302 24.05 22.71 11.61
C GLU A 302 25.12 21.63 11.42
N GLY A 303 24.71 20.57 10.74
CA GLY A 303 25.55 19.68 9.97
C GLY A 303 25.10 19.65 8.50
N ARG A 304 25.28 20.79 7.81
CA ARG A 304 25.45 21.03 6.35
C ARG A 304 24.75 20.08 5.36
N LYS A 305 23.70 20.48 4.63
CA LYS A 305 23.59 21.48 3.52
C LYS A 305 24.33 21.09 2.23
N GLY A 306 23.57 20.59 1.27
CA GLY A 306 23.92 20.46 -0.15
C GLY A 306 22.85 19.68 -0.90
N GLU A 307 22.14 20.37 -1.81
CA GLU A 307 21.17 19.83 -2.78
C GLU A 307 19.79 19.40 -2.27
N LEU A 308 18.81 20.26 -2.49
CA LEU A 308 17.65 20.00 -3.36
C LEU A 308 16.84 21.31 -3.39
N ALA A 309 17.06 22.07 -4.46
CA ALA A 309 16.29 23.24 -4.79
C ALA A 309 14.99 22.81 -5.50
N ASP A 310 13.88 23.24 -4.91
CA ASP A 310 12.72 23.85 -5.54
C ASP A 310 11.74 23.00 -6.39
N GLY A 311 10.45 23.13 -6.08
CA GLY A 311 9.32 22.63 -6.85
C GLY A 311 8.26 21.85 -6.05
N ASP A 312 7.23 22.57 -5.58
CA ASP A 312 5.88 22.09 -5.22
C ASP A 312 5.67 21.25 -3.94
N VAL A 313 6.01 21.78 -2.76
CA VAL A 313 5.53 21.20 -1.47
C VAL A 313 4.80 22.22 -0.55
N GLU A 314 4.73 23.50 -0.91
CA GLU A 314 4.13 24.54 -0.03
C GLU A 314 2.61 24.75 -0.24
N ARG A 315 1.83 23.68 -0.44
CA ARG A 315 0.34 23.76 -0.51
C ARG A 315 -0.39 22.71 0.33
N ASP A 316 0.25 22.19 1.38
CA ASP A 316 -0.32 21.09 2.21
C ASP A 316 -0.66 21.51 3.65
N ASP A 317 -0.54 22.79 4.01
CA ASP A 317 -0.92 23.32 5.34
C ASP A 317 -2.42 23.68 5.47
N ASP A 318 -3.19 23.66 4.38
CA ASP A 318 -4.65 23.90 4.39
C ASP A 318 -5.50 22.62 4.59
N LEU A 319 -4.87 21.45 4.78
CA LEU A 319 -5.55 20.19 5.07
C LEU A 319 -5.66 19.85 6.57
N GLU A 320 -5.59 20.84 7.47
CA GLU A 320 -6.23 20.73 8.79
C GLU A 320 -7.77 20.72 8.67
N VAL A 321 -8.30 19.83 7.83
CA VAL A 321 -9.72 19.63 7.59
C VAL A 321 -10.32 19.02 8.85
N GLN A 322 -11.07 19.83 9.60
CA GLN A 322 -12.00 19.48 10.67
C GLN A 322 -12.45 18.00 10.61
N ILE A 323 -11.71 17.13 11.29
CA ILE A 323 -12.24 15.84 11.71
C ILE A 323 -12.93 16.17 13.03
N GLY A 324 -14.25 16.34 13.01
CA GLY A 324 -15.02 16.74 14.20
C GLY A 324 -14.89 15.74 15.37
N ASN A 325 -14.56 14.48 15.07
CA ASN A 325 -14.31 13.44 16.05
C ASN A 325 -12.82 13.37 16.44
N LYS A 326 -12.52 13.70 17.71
CA LYS A 326 -11.16 13.70 18.26
C LYS A 326 -10.46 12.34 18.14
N LEU A 327 -11.16 11.22 18.36
CA LEU A 327 -10.59 9.86 18.26
C LEU A 327 -10.18 9.51 16.84
N ARG A 328 -10.96 9.94 15.84
CA ARG A 328 -10.60 9.78 14.42
C ARG A 328 -9.40 10.65 14.05
N ARG A 329 -9.32 11.87 14.58
CA ARG A 329 -8.16 12.76 14.39
C ARG A 329 -6.89 12.14 14.97
N ASP A 330 -6.96 11.57 16.17
CA ASP A 330 -5.83 10.92 16.82
C ASP A 330 -5.31 9.73 16.00
N ALA A 331 -6.20 8.83 15.59
CA ALA A 331 -5.84 7.69 14.76
C ALA A 331 -5.20 8.11 13.43
N PHE A 332 -5.73 9.16 12.79
CA PHE A 332 -5.19 9.73 11.56
C PHE A 332 -3.79 10.30 11.77
N LEU A 333 -3.58 11.09 12.82
CA LEU A 333 -2.29 11.71 13.13
C LEU A 333 -1.22 10.65 13.41
N VAL A 334 -1.56 9.63 14.20
CA VAL A 334 -0.68 8.51 14.52
C VAL A 334 -0.33 7.72 13.26
N PHE A 335 -1.31 7.38 12.42
CA PHE A 335 -1.09 6.71 11.14
C PHE A 335 -0.15 7.52 10.23
N ARG A 336 -0.41 8.82 10.07
CA ARG A 336 0.43 9.74 9.28
C ARG A 336 1.86 9.79 9.82
N ALA A 337 2.03 9.85 11.14
CA ALA A 337 3.36 9.87 11.77
C ALA A 337 4.14 8.58 11.48
N LEU A 338 3.51 7.41 11.60
CA LEU A 338 4.13 6.12 11.30
C LEU A 338 4.56 6.02 9.82
N CYS A 339 3.71 6.44 8.88
CA CYS A 339 4.09 6.49 7.46
C CYS A 339 5.25 7.45 7.20
N LYS A 340 5.31 8.60 7.87
CA LYS A 340 6.45 9.53 7.74
C LYS A 340 7.75 8.93 8.29
N LEU A 341 7.68 8.21 9.41
CA LEU A 341 8.83 7.52 9.99
C LEU A 341 9.35 6.38 9.11
N SER A 342 8.47 5.60 8.48
CA SER A 342 8.87 4.53 7.56
C SER A 342 9.53 5.03 6.26
N MET A 343 9.38 6.32 5.95
CA MET A 343 9.97 6.96 4.77
C MET A 343 11.34 7.59 5.03
N LYS A 344 11.77 7.74 6.29
CA LYS A 344 13.09 8.31 6.60
C LYS A 344 14.20 7.37 6.13
N THR A 345 15.05 7.85 5.23
CA THR A 345 16.25 7.13 4.76
C THR A 345 17.46 7.64 5.54
N PRO A 346 18.27 6.77 6.15
CA PRO A 346 19.52 7.18 6.75
C PRO A 346 20.55 7.59 5.66
N PRO A 347 21.62 8.31 6.02
CA PRO A 347 22.67 8.75 5.09
C PRO A 347 23.29 7.59 4.30
N LYS A 348 23.83 7.88 3.10
CA LYS A 348 24.31 6.91 2.09
C LYS A 348 25.34 5.89 2.62
N GLU A 349 26.05 6.18 3.70
CA GLU A 349 27.04 5.30 4.35
C GLU A 349 26.42 4.22 5.26
N ALA A 350 25.11 4.32 5.56
CA ALA A 350 24.40 3.53 6.57
C ALA A 350 23.40 2.50 6.00
N MET A 351 23.29 2.35 4.67
CA MET A 351 22.25 1.51 4.05
C MET A 351 22.41 0.00 4.30
N ALA A 352 23.54 -0.43 4.88
CA ALA A 352 23.85 -1.83 5.16
C ALA A 352 23.75 -2.20 6.66
N ASP A 353 23.56 -1.25 7.57
CA ASP A 353 23.49 -1.52 9.01
C ASP A 353 22.03 -1.67 9.50
N PRO A 354 21.60 -2.87 9.95
CA PRO A 354 20.27 -3.08 10.52
C PRO A 354 19.95 -2.16 11.71
N GLN A 355 20.96 -1.71 12.48
CA GLN A 355 20.73 -0.87 13.66
C GLN A 355 20.27 0.54 13.30
N LEU A 356 20.82 1.13 12.23
CA LEU A 356 20.44 2.46 11.74
C LEU A 356 19.09 2.45 11.00
N MET A 357 18.64 1.27 10.55
CA MET A 357 17.34 1.06 9.91
C MET A 357 16.25 0.58 10.88
N ARG A 358 16.59 0.34 12.14
CA ARG A 358 15.70 -0.23 13.16
C ARG A 358 14.40 0.56 13.35
N GLY A 359 14.49 1.89 13.32
CA GLY A 359 13.32 2.75 13.43
C GLY A 359 12.35 2.61 12.27
N LYS A 360 12.89 2.51 11.05
CA LYS A 360 12.11 2.29 9.83
C LYS A 360 11.46 0.91 9.82
N ILE A 361 12.18 -0.13 10.28
CA ILE A 361 11.65 -1.49 10.41
C ILE A 361 10.46 -1.49 11.37
N VAL A 362 10.61 -0.92 12.57
CA VAL A 362 9.50 -0.86 13.54
C VAL A 362 8.32 -0.05 13.02
N ALA A 363 8.54 1.09 12.36
CA ALA A 363 7.45 1.85 11.76
C ALA A 363 6.65 1.00 10.76
N LEU A 364 7.32 0.19 9.93
CA LEU A 364 6.67 -0.73 8.99
C LEU A 364 5.96 -1.91 9.68
N GLU A 365 6.54 -2.48 10.75
CA GLU A 365 5.88 -3.51 11.56
C GLU A 365 4.60 -3.00 12.21
N LEU A 366 4.64 -1.79 12.80
CA LEU A 366 3.48 -1.14 13.40
C LEU A 366 2.39 -0.86 12.36
N LEU A 367 2.78 -0.39 11.16
CA LEU A 367 1.84 -0.21 10.04
C LEU A 367 1.22 -1.53 9.59
N LYS A 368 2.00 -2.62 9.51
CA LYS A 368 1.49 -3.96 9.19
C LYS A 368 0.42 -4.38 10.19
N ILE A 369 0.73 -4.33 11.49
CA ILE A 369 -0.19 -4.74 12.57
C ILE A 369 -1.48 -3.91 12.53
N LEU A 370 -1.36 -2.59 12.32
CA LEU A 370 -2.49 -1.67 12.22
C LEU A 370 -3.41 -2.06 11.06
N LEU A 371 -2.86 -2.35 9.89
CA LEU A 371 -3.65 -2.72 8.70
C LEU A 371 -4.29 -4.10 8.82
N GLU A 372 -3.60 -5.06 9.44
CA GLU A 372 -4.14 -6.39 9.73
C GLU A 372 -5.31 -6.33 10.73
N ASN A 373 -5.28 -5.36 11.66
CA ASN A 373 -6.32 -5.14 12.66
C ASN A 373 -7.31 -4.03 12.31
N ALA A 374 -7.23 -3.44 11.11
CA ALA A 374 -8.09 -2.35 10.69
C ALA A 374 -9.57 -2.80 10.64
N GLY A 375 -10.43 -2.06 11.33
CA GLY A 375 -11.86 -2.31 11.39
C GLY A 375 -12.62 -1.72 10.20
N ALA A 376 -13.94 -1.64 10.31
CA ALA A 376 -14.79 -1.22 9.19
C ALA A 376 -14.66 0.28 8.91
N VAL A 377 -14.53 1.12 9.95
CA VAL A 377 -14.44 2.58 9.82
C VAL A 377 -13.17 2.97 9.09
N PHE A 378 -12.03 2.38 9.46
CA PHE A 378 -10.76 2.66 8.78
C PHE A 378 -10.74 2.19 7.33
N ARG A 379 -11.44 1.09 7.00
CA ARG A 379 -11.50 0.54 5.62
C ARG A 379 -12.43 1.30 4.69
N THR A 380 -13.51 1.87 5.20
CA THR A 380 -14.59 2.47 4.38
C THR A 380 -14.52 3.98 4.30
N SER A 381 -13.88 4.64 5.27
CA SER A 381 -13.77 6.10 5.30
C SER A 381 -12.88 6.64 4.18
N GLU A 382 -13.43 7.52 3.34
CA GLU A 382 -12.70 8.18 2.26
C GLU A 382 -11.48 8.97 2.76
N ARG A 383 -11.55 9.54 3.97
CA ARG A 383 -10.43 10.28 4.59
C ARG A 383 -9.25 9.35 4.89
N PHE A 384 -9.53 8.17 5.46
CA PHE A 384 -8.48 7.18 5.75
C PHE A 384 -7.97 6.52 4.46
N LEU A 385 -8.84 6.25 3.49
CA LEU A 385 -8.42 5.81 2.16
C LEU A 385 -7.53 6.84 1.47
N GLY A 386 -7.87 8.14 1.54
CA GLY A 386 -7.03 9.24 1.08
C GLY A 386 -5.68 9.28 1.78
N ALA A 387 -5.65 9.08 3.10
CA ALA A 387 -4.42 8.98 3.88
C ALA A 387 -3.53 7.80 3.42
N ILE A 388 -4.13 6.64 3.15
CA ILE A 388 -3.43 5.47 2.62
C ILE A 388 -2.81 5.80 1.26
N LYS A 389 -3.59 6.40 0.35
CA LYS A 389 -3.12 6.81 -0.99
C LYS A 389 -1.98 7.83 -0.93
N GLN A 390 -2.06 8.82 -0.04
CA GLN A 390 -1.07 9.89 0.05
C GLN A 390 0.20 9.45 0.79
N TYR A 391 0.06 8.78 1.94
CA TYR A 391 1.19 8.51 2.84
C TYR A 391 1.69 7.06 2.76
N LEU A 392 0.78 6.07 2.83
CA LEU A 392 1.19 4.66 2.88
C LEU A 392 1.66 4.15 1.52
N CYS A 393 0.98 4.52 0.43
CA CYS A 393 1.42 4.17 -0.92
C CYS A 393 2.78 4.81 -1.25
N LEU A 394 3.03 6.04 -0.80
CA LEU A 394 4.35 6.67 -0.93
C LEU A 394 5.42 5.94 -0.09
N SER A 395 5.07 5.51 1.12
CA SER A 395 5.95 4.67 1.95
C SER A 395 6.28 3.35 1.27
N LEU A 396 5.28 2.64 0.74
CA LEU A 396 5.51 1.39 -0.01
C LEU A 396 6.38 1.63 -1.25
N LEU A 397 6.16 2.72 -1.98
CA LEU A 397 6.93 3.04 -3.17
C LEU A 397 8.43 3.22 -2.86
N LYS A 398 8.77 3.88 -1.74
CA LYS A 398 10.16 4.07 -1.30
C LYS A 398 10.81 2.80 -0.75
N ASN A 399 10.01 1.84 -0.29
CA ASN A 399 10.49 0.68 0.48
C ASN A 399 10.49 -0.63 -0.32
N SER A 400 9.65 -0.72 -1.35
CA SER A 400 9.48 -1.90 -2.20
C SER A 400 10.73 -2.30 -3.00
N ALA A 401 11.59 -1.34 -3.33
CA ALA A 401 12.84 -1.58 -4.05
C ALA A 401 14.06 -1.69 -3.11
N SER A 402 13.84 -1.75 -1.80
CA SER A 402 14.94 -1.81 -0.83
C SER A 402 15.78 -3.07 -0.99
N SER A 403 17.10 -2.92 -0.85
CA SER A 403 18.05 -4.03 -0.82
C SER A 403 17.96 -4.86 0.46
N LEU A 404 17.41 -4.30 1.55
CA LEU A 404 17.23 -4.99 2.81
C LEU A 404 16.01 -5.91 2.76
N ILE A 405 16.26 -7.22 2.93
CA ILE A 405 15.24 -8.27 2.83
C ILE A 405 14.11 -8.10 3.84
N ILE A 406 14.40 -7.66 5.08
CA ILE A 406 13.39 -7.42 6.12
C ILE A 406 12.42 -6.30 5.67
N VAL A 407 12.94 -5.21 5.12
CA VAL A 407 12.13 -4.08 4.62
C VAL A 407 11.27 -4.53 3.44
N PHE A 408 11.83 -5.34 2.54
CA PHE A 408 11.09 -5.92 1.43
C PHE A 408 9.97 -6.87 1.91
N GLN A 409 10.26 -7.76 2.85
CA GLN A 409 9.29 -8.68 3.46
C GLN A 409 8.12 -7.94 4.14
N LEU A 410 8.42 -6.89 4.90
CA LEU A 410 7.40 -6.05 5.52
C LEU A 410 6.58 -5.30 4.47
N SER A 411 7.22 -4.80 3.41
CA SER A 411 6.51 -4.16 2.30
C SER A 411 5.54 -5.12 1.61
N CYS A 412 5.95 -6.36 1.36
CA CYS A 412 5.07 -7.41 0.84
C CYS A 412 3.92 -7.75 1.81
N SER A 413 4.18 -7.76 3.12
CA SER A 413 3.18 -8.04 4.17
C SER A 413 2.14 -6.92 4.33
N ILE A 414 2.57 -5.67 4.20
CA ILE A 414 1.67 -4.52 4.12
C ILE A 414 0.87 -4.61 2.82
N PHE A 415 1.51 -4.92 1.69
CA PHE A 415 0.83 -5.00 0.41
C PHE A 415 -0.24 -6.10 0.37
N ILE A 416 0.01 -7.29 0.94
CA ILE A 416 -1.04 -8.33 1.01
C ILE A 416 -2.23 -7.85 1.85
N SER A 417 -1.98 -7.12 2.94
CA SER A 417 -3.05 -6.53 3.76
C SER A 417 -3.89 -5.53 2.96
N LEU A 418 -3.25 -4.72 2.10
CA LEU A 418 -3.95 -3.79 1.19
C LEU A 418 -4.81 -4.54 0.17
N VAL A 419 -4.28 -5.59 -0.45
CA VAL A 419 -5.03 -6.41 -1.43
C VAL A 419 -6.18 -7.16 -0.75
N SER A 420 -5.96 -7.75 0.43
CA SER A 420 -7.00 -8.53 1.11
C SER A 420 -8.13 -7.69 1.72
N ARG A 421 -7.87 -6.43 2.11
CA ARG A 421 -8.85 -5.64 2.89
C ARG A 421 -9.26 -4.31 2.26
N PHE A 422 -8.44 -3.72 1.38
CA PHE A 422 -8.63 -2.38 0.84
C PHE A 422 -8.77 -2.36 -0.70
N ARG A 423 -8.88 -3.53 -1.34
CA ARG A 423 -8.91 -3.67 -2.81
C ARG A 423 -9.98 -2.83 -3.52
N ALA A 424 -11.14 -2.64 -2.91
CA ALA A 424 -12.20 -1.82 -3.49
C ALA A 424 -11.82 -0.33 -3.57
N GLY A 425 -11.16 0.21 -2.54
CA GLY A 425 -10.75 1.62 -2.48
C GLY A 425 -9.40 1.93 -3.14
N LEU A 426 -8.58 0.91 -3.43
CA LEU A 426 -7.20 1.03 -3.90
C LEU A 426 -6.92 0.31 -5.23
N LYS A 427 -7.94 0.18 -6.11
CA LYS A 427 -7.82 -0.52 -7.40
C LYS A 427 -6.66 0.04 -8.24
N ALA A 428 -6.57 1.36 -8.41
CA ALA A 428 -5.53 1.96 -9.24
C ALA A 428 -4.11 1.72 -8.67
N GLU A 429 -3.98 1.86 -7.35
CA GLU A 429 -2.73 1.72 -6.62
C GLU A 429 -2.24 0.27 -6.63
N ILE A 430 -3.13 -0.70 -6.38
CA ILE A 430 -2.79 -2.14 -6.47
C ILE A 430 -2.36 -2.49 -7.90
N GLY A 431 -3.01 -1.92 -8.93
CA GLY A 431 -2.62 -2.09 -10.33
C GLY A 431 -1.22 -1.58 -10.68
N VAL A 432 -0.63 -0.69 -9.87
CA VAL A 432 0.76 -0.21 -10.00
C VAL A 432 1.70 -1.02 -9.12
N PHE A 433 1.31 -1.28 -7.88
CA PHE A 433 2.16 -1.96 -6.90
C PHE A 433 2.32 -3.45 -7.18
N PHE A 434 1.32 -4.13 -7.74
CA PHE A 434 1.41 -5.56 -8.01
C PHE A 434 2.49 -5.88 -9.05
N PRO A 435 2.53 -5.21 -10.24
CA PRO A 435 3.64 -5.42 -11.16
C PRO A 435 5.00 -5.06 -10.57
N MET A 436 5.06 -4.02 -9.74
CA MET A 436 6.31 -3.51 -9.16
C MET A 436 6.89 -4.41 -8.07
N ILE A 437 6.08 -4.92 -7.15
CA ILE A 437 6.52 -5.72 -6.00
C ILE A 437 6.62 -7.19 -6.38
N VAL A 438 5.59 -7.70 -7.06
CA VAL A 438 5.40 -9.13 -7.30
C VAL A 438 5.97 -9.52 -8.67
N LEU A 439 5.45 -8.92 -9.75
CA LEU A 439 5.82 -9.36 -11.11
C LEU A 439 7.29 -9.04 -11.43
N ARG A 440 7.84 -7.91 -10.99
CA ARG A 440 9.27 -7.57 -11.15
C ARG A 440 10.18 -8.68 -10.64
N VAL A 441 9.84 -9.27 -9.49
CA VAL A 441 10.65 -10.33 -8.87
C VAL A 441 10.42 -11.67 -9.57
N LEU A 442 9.17 -12.00 -9.95
CA LEU A 442 8.85 -13.25 -10.64
C LEU A 442 9.42 -13.32 -12.06
N GLU A 443 9.24 -12.24 -12.82
CA GLU A 443 9.65 -12.13 -14.23
C GLU A 443 11.17 -11.98 -14.39
N ASN A 444 11.90 -11.64 -13.32
CA ASN A 444 13.36 -11.68 -13.31
C ASN A 444 13.87 -13.13 -13.27
N VAL A 445 14.07 -13.69 -14.47
CA VAL A 445 14.63 -15.04 -14.67
C VAL A 445 16.15 -15.01 -14.84
N ALA A 446 16.72 -13.90 -15.30
CA ALA A 446 18.14 -13.81 -15.65
C ALA A 446 19.07 -13.80 -14.43
N GLN A 447 18.69 -13.13 -13.34
CA GLN A 447 19.42 -13.12 -12.06
C GLN A 447 18.44 -13.19 -10.88
N PRO A 448 17.90 -14.39 -10.58
CA PRO A 448 16.94 -14.57 -9.50
C PRO A 448 17.58 -14.37 -8.13
N ASN A 449 17.04 -13.46 -7.32
CA ASN A 449 17.35 -13.38 -5.89
C ASN A 449 16.47 -14.39 -5.13
N PHE A 450 17.12 -15.42 -4.56
CA PHE A 450 16.42 -16.51 -3.87
C PHE A 450 15.50 -16.02 -2.74
N GLN A 451 15.99 -15.12 -1.87
CA GLN A 451 15.22 -14.65 -0.72
C GLN A 451 14.03 -13.80 -1.15
N GLN A 452 14.21 -12.88 -2.11
CA GLN A 452 13.11 -12.07 -2.64
C GLN A 452 12.06 -12.94 -3.35
N LYS A 453 12.49 -13.91 -4.17
CA LYS A 453 11.56 -14.85 -4.82
C LYS A 453 10.78 -15.66 -3.81
N MET A 454 11.43 -16.19 -2.76
CA MET A 454 10.75 -16.98 -1.73
C MET A 454 9.71 -16.16 -0.96
N ILE A 455 10.00 -14.89 -0.66
CA ILE A 455 9.03 -13.96 -0.05
C ILE A 455 7.82 -13.76 -0.97
N VAL A 456 8.06 -13.57 -2.27
CA VAL A 456 6.98 -13.37 -3.25
C VAL A 456 6.15 -14.64 -3.46
N LEU A 457 6.77 -15.83 -3.47
CA LEU A 457 6.04 -17.09 -3.56
C LEU A 457 5.13 -17.30 -2.33
N ARG A 458 5.62 -17.03 -1.11
CA ARG A 458 4.79 -17.06 0.11
C ARG A 458 3.68 -16.01 0.09
N PHE A 459 3.93 -14.83 -0.50
CA PHE A 459 2.90 -13.82 -0.71
C PHE A 459 1.79 -14.36 -1.61
N LEU A 460 2.15 -15.03 -2.71
CA LEU A 460 1.18 -15.62 -3.65
C LEU A 460 0.41 -16.78 -3.03
N ASP A 461 1.06 -17.63 -2.25
CA ASP A 461 0.39 -18.70 -1.51
C ASP A 461 -0.70 -18.13 -0.58
N LYS A 462 -0.38 -17.09 0.20
CA LYS A 462 -1.36 -16.37 1.03
C LYS A 462 -2.49 -15.74 0.21
N LEU A 463 -2.18 -15.21 -0.98
CA LEU A 463 -3.18 -14.64 -1.88
C LEU A 463 -4.18 -15.69 -2.37
N CYS A 464 -3.74 -16.94 -2.54
CA CYS A 464 -4.57 -18.05 -3.01
C CYS A 464 -5.50 -18.62 -1.92
N VAL A 465 -5.25 -18.35 -0.63
CA VAL A 465 -6.09 -18.82 0.48
C VAL A 465 -7.50 -18.24 0.41
N ASP A 466 -7.63 -16.95 0.08
CA ASP A 466 -8.93 -16.33 -0.17
C ASP A 466 -9.25 -16.37 -1.65
N SER A 467 -10.10 -17.33 -2.00
CA SER A 467 -10.47 -17.63 -3.37
C SER A 467 -11.23 -16.51 -4.08
N GLN A 468 -11.83 -15.58 -3.34
CA GLN A 468 -12.49 -14.40 -3.92
C GLN A 468 -11.45 -13.41 -4.50
N ILE A 469 -10.31 -13.23 -3.83
CA ILE A 469 -9.32 -12.22 -4.21
C ILE A 469 -8.75 -12.49 -5.61
N LEU A 470 -8.46 -13.75 -5.93
CA LEU A 470 -7.89 -14.11 -7.23
C LEU A 470 -8.86 -13.77 -8.39
N VAL A 471 -10.15 -14.05 -8.20
CA VAL A 471 -11.17 -13.76 -9.22
C VAL A 471 -11.40 -12.25 -9.31
N ASP A 472 -11.44 -11.54 -8.18
CA ASP A 472 -11.54 -10.07 -8.16
C ASP A 472 -10.36 -9.40 -8.89
N ILE A 473 -9.13 -9.92 -8.73
CA ILE A 473 -7.95 -9.44 -9.46
C ILE A 473 -8.15 -9.64 -10.97
N PHE A 474 -8.61 -10.81 -11.39
CA PHE A 474 -8.84 -11.07 -12.81
C PHE A 474 -9.87 -10.11 -13.42
N ILE A 475 -11.03 -9.91 -12.78
CA ILE A 475 -12.07 -9.01 -13.29
C ILE A 475 -11.58 -7.56 -13.35
N ASN A 476 -10.90 -7.08 -12.30
CA ASN A 476 -10.57 -5.66 -12.20
C ASN A 476 -9.33 -5.24 -13.01
N TYR A 477 -8.46 -6.17 -13.39
CA TYR A 477 -7.22 -5.87 -14.10
C TYR A 477 -7.14 -6.56 -15.45
N ASP A 478 -7.33 -7.88 -15.51
CA ASP A 478 -7.22 -8.65 -16.75
C ASP A 478 -8.42 -8.42 -17.67
N CYS A 479 -9.63 -8.17 -17.15
CA CYS A 479 -10.80 -7.78 -17.94
C CYS A 479 -10.92 -6.26 -18.18
N ASP A 480 -10.11 -5.42 -17.53
CA ASP A 480 -10.18 -3.96 -17.68
C ASP A 480 -9.23 -3.44 -18.77
N VAL A 481 -9.77 -2.77 -19.80
CA VAL A 481 -9.05 -2.31 -21.00
C VAL A 481 -7.86 -1.42 -20.68
N ASN A 482 -7.98 -0.58 -19.65
CA ASN A 482 -6.97 0.41 -19.28
C ASN A 482 -5.88 -0.16 -18.33
N SER A 483 -6.01 -1.42 -17.92
CA SER A 483 -5.15 -2.07 -16.94
C SER A 483 -4.32 -3.19 -17.57
N SER A 484 -3.12 -3.42 -17.02
CA SER A 484 -2.28 -4.56 -17.42
C SER A 484 -2.88 -5.88 -16.93
N ASN A 485 -2.67 -6.96 -17.69
CA ASN A 485 -3.10 -8.31 -17.30
C ASN A 485 -2.20 -8.82 -16.16
N ILE A 486 -2.67 -8.72 -14.92
CA ILE A 486 -1.90 -9.07 -13.73
C ILE A 486 -1.92 -10.58 -13.51
N PHE A 487 -3.09 -11.21 -13.62
CA PHE A 487 -3.27 -12.64 -13.39
C PHE A 487 -2.52 -13.47 -14.43
N GLU A 488 -2.67 -13.14 -15.72
CA GLU A 488 -1.95 -13.80 -16.81
C GLU A 488 -0.43 -13.75 -16.59
N ARG A 489 0.10 -12.56 -16.28
CA ARG A 489 1.54 -12.38 -16.07
C ARG A 489 2.05 -13.09 -14.83
N MET A 490 1.24 -13.13 -13.76
CA MET A 490 1.56 -13.88 -12.55
C MET A 490 1.71 -15.38 -12.85
N VAL A 491 0.74 -15.99 -13.55
CA VAL A 491 0.80 -17.41 -13.94
C VAL A 491 2.03 -17.68 -14.82
N ASN A 492 2.30 -16.83 -15.80
CA ASN A 492 3.46 -16.97 -16.68
C ASN A 492 4.79 -16.80 -15.94
N GLY A 493 4.87 -15.89 -14.97
CA GLY A 493 6.06 -15.69 -14.12
C GLY A 493 6.31 -16.88 -13.19
N LEU A 494 5.26 -17.47 -12.64
CA LEU A 494 5.31 -18.71 -11.87
C LEU A 494 5.78 -19.89 -12.74
N LEU A 495 5.23 -20.05 -13.96
CA LEU A 495 5.67 -21.09 -14.90
C LEU A 495 7.17 -21.00 -15.18
N LYS A 496 7.67 -19.80 -15.50
CA LYS A 496 9.10 -19.58 -15.75
C LYS A 496 9.95 -19.89 -14.53
N THR A 497 9.46 -19.56 -13.33
CA THR A 497 10.16 -19.89 -12.08
C THR A 497 10.14 -21.40 -11.79
N ALA A 498 9.05 -22.10 -12.12
CA ALA A 498 8.93 -23.56 -12.00
C ALA A 498 9.81 -24.32 -12.99
N GLN A 499 9.99 -23.80 -14.22
CA GLN A 499 10.88 -24.38 -15.22
C GLN A 499 12.37 -24.13 -14.92
N GLY A 500 12.69 -23.09 -14.15
CA GLY A 500 14.07 -22.73 -13.80
C GLY A 500 14.77 -21.89 -14.85
N VAL A 501 16.06 -21.63 -14.60
CA VAL A 501 16.87 -20.82 -15.52
C VAL A 501 17.26 -21.68 -16.73
N PRO A 502 17.17 -21.14 -17.97
CA PRO A 502 17.63 -21.86 -19.15
C PRO A 502 19.12 -22.27 -19.02
N PRO A 503 19.52 -23.46 -19.50
CA PRO A 503 20.87 -24.00 -19.32
C PRO A 503 22.00 -23.15 -19.95
N SER A 504 21.65 -22.18 -20.81
CA SER A 504 22.58 -21.25 -21.45
C SER A 504 22.96 -20.02 -20.61
N THR A 505 22.37 -19.82 -19.44
CA THR A 505 22.51 -18.59 -18.64
C THR A 505 23.23 -18.87 -17.32
N ALA A 506 24.36 -18.20 -17.08
CA ALA A 506 25.10 -18.30 -15.82
C ALA A 506 24.28 -17.72 -14.65
N THR A 507 24.06 -18.53 -13.62
CA THR A 507 23.23 -18.17 -12.44
C THR A 507 24.07 -18.23 -11.17
N THR A 508 23.78 -17.34 -10.22
CA THR A 508 24.41 -17.27 -8.89
C THR A 508 23.78 -18.21 -7.85
N LEU A 509 22.73 -18.96 -8.21
CA LEU A 509 21.98 -19.84 -7.31
C LEU A 509 22.68 -21.18 -7.09
N LEU A 510 22.60 -21.68 -5.85
CA LEU A 510 23.01 -23.04 -5.52
C LEU A 510 21.96 -24.05 -6.02
N PRO A 511 22.35 -25.25 -6.48
CA PRO A 511 21.42 -26.30 -6.92
C PRO A 511 20.24 -26.61 -5.95
N PRO A 512 20.43 -26.71 -4.61
CA PRO A 512 19.31 -26.94 -3.69
C PRO A 512 18.35 -25.74 -3.59
N GLN A 513 18.84 -24.51 -3.76
CA GLN A 513 18.00 -23.30 -3.76
C GLN A 513 17.13 -23.25 -5.01
N GLU A 514 17.68 -23.63 -6.16
CA GLU A 514 16.93 -23.72 -7.41
C GLU A 514 15.81 -24.78 -7.32
N ALA A 515 16.11 -25.97 -6.81
CA ALA A 515 15.11 -27.03 -6.62
C ALA A 515 13.96 -26.58 -5.70
N THR A 516 14.29 -25.93 -4.57
CA THR A 516 13.29 -25.40 -3.63
C THR A 516 12.40 -24.34 -4.28
N MET A 517 13.00 -23.42 -5.05
CA MET A 517 12.26 -22.37 -5.75
C MET A 517 11.32 -22.94 -6.82
N LYS A 518 11.77 -23.94 -7.58
CA LYS A 518 10.94 -24.65 -8.57
C LYS A 518 9.73 -25.31 -7.90
N LEU A 519 9.98 -26.05 -6.82
CA LEU A 519 8.94 -26.73 -6.05
C LEU A 519 7.90 -25.75 -5.51
N GLU A 520 8.34 -24.65 -4.90
CA GLU A 520 7.44 -23.66 -4.31
C GLU A 520 6.63 -22.89 -5.38
N ALA A 521 7.22 -22.62 -6.54
CA ALA A 521 6.49 -22.03 -7.68
C ALA A 521 5.43 -23.00 -8.24
N MET A 522 5.73 -24.30 -8.32
CA MET A 522 4.73 -25.31 -8.70
C MET A 522 3.60 -25.39 -7.69
N LYS A 523 3.89 -25.32 -6.37
CA LYS A 523 2.84 -25.29 -5.33
C LYS A 523 1.91 -24.09 -5.51
N CYS A 524 2.45 -22.91 -5.82
CA CYS A 524 1.64 -21.73 -6.08
C CYS A 524 0.71 -21.93 -7.29
N LEU A 525 1.17 -22.57 -8.36
CA LEU A 525 0.33 -22.89 -9.54
C LEU A 525 -0.81 -23.85 -9.19
N VAL A 526 -0.53 -24.90 -8.40
CA VAL A 526 -1.56 -25.82 -7.88
C VAL A 526 -2.53 -25.07 -6.95
N ALA A 527 -2.03 -24.19 -6.08
CA ALA A 527 -2.84 -23.39 -5.17
C ALA A 527 -3.80 -22.45 -5.92
N ILE A 528 -3.38 -21.86 -7.04
CA ILE A 528 -4.25 -21.06 -7.92
C ILE A 528 -5.42 -21.90 -8.44
N LEU A 529 -5.14 -23.09 -8.99
CA LEU A 529 -6.18 -23.98 -9.51
C LEU A 529 -7.11 -24.50 -8.43
N LYS A 530 -6.55 -24.87 -7.27
CA LYS A 530 -7.32 -25.26 -6.09
C LYS A 530 -8.24 -24.13 -5.64
N SER A 531 -7.71 -22.91 -5.52
CA SER A 531 -8.47 -21.73 -5.12
C SER A 531 -9.61 -21.43 -6.09
N MET A 532 -9.36 -21.51 -7.41
CA MET A 532 -10.40 -21.40 -8.44
C MET A 532 -11.49 -22.48 -8.28
N GLY A 533 -11.08 -23.73 -8.01
CA GLY A 533 -12.01 -24.84 -7.74
C GLY A 533 -12.80 -24.68 -6.45
N ASP A 534 -12.18 -24.17 -5.38
CA ASP A 534 -12.83 -23.92 -4.09
C ASP A 534 -13.87 -22.80 -4.22
N TRP A 535 -13.55 -21.73 -4.94
CA TRP A 535 -14.52 -20.66 -5.24
C TRP A 535 -15.69 -21.19 -6.07
N MET A 536 -15.39 -21.96 -7.13
CA MET A 536 -16.40 -22.61 -7.97
C MET A 536 -17.36 -23.47 -7.15
N ASN A 537 -16.81 -24.36 -6.31
CA ASN A 537 -17.60 -25.28 -5.49
C ASN A 537 -18.45 -24.52 -4.47
N LYS A 538 -17.94 -23.44 -3.87
CA LYS A 538 -18.69 -22.56 -2.96
C LYS A 538 -19.88 -21.89 -3.66
N GLN A 539 -19.67 -21.34 -4.86
CA GLN A 539 -20.74 -20.67 -5.62
C GLN A 539 -21.80 -21.66 -6.13
N LEU A 540 -21.37 -22.84 -6.58
CA LEU A 540 -22.26 -23.89 -7.09
C LEU A 540 -22.85 -24.81 -6.01
N ARG A 541 -22.49 -24.59 -4.73
CA ARG A 541 -22.87 -25.44 -3.58
C ARG A 541 -22.59 -26.95 -3.80
N ILE A 542 -21.50 -27.28 -4.47
CA ILE A 542 -21.11 -28.68 -4.72
C ILE A 542 -20.57 -29.27 -3.41
N PRO A 543 -21.12 -30.40 -2.90
CA PRO A 543 -20.61 -31.05 -1.70
C PRO A 543 -19.15 -31.50 -1.89
N ASP A 544 -18.29 -31.17 -0.94
CA ASP A 544 -16.89 -31.58 -0.94
C ASP A 544 -16.78 -33.12 -0.77
N PRO A 545 -16.20 -33.86 -1.73
CA PRO A 545 -16.06 -35.32 -1.63
C PRO A 545 -15.18 -35.78 -0.44
N HIS A 546 -14.42 -34.88 0.18
CA HIS A 546 -13.49 -35.19 1.28
C HIS A 546 -13.94 -34.71 2.68
N SER A 547 -15.14 -34.13 2.81
CA SER A 547 -15.68 -33.74 4.12
C SER A 547 -16.14 -34.97 4.91
N THR A 548 -15.21 -35.55 5.68
CA THR A 548 -15.54 -36.54 6.72
C THR A 548 -16.00 -35.81 7.97
N LYS A 549 -17.13 -35.11 7.90
CA LYS A 549 -17.88 -34.72 9.12
C LYS A 549 -19.15 -35.55 9.17
N ARG A 550 -19.14 -36.54 10.08
CA ARG A 550 -20.33 -37.26 10.54
C ARG A 550 -21.42 -36.24 10.85
N PHE A 551 -22.53 -36.30 10.12
CA PHE A 551 -23.80 -35.78 10.60
C PHE A 551 -24.22 -36.65 11.79
N GLU A 552 -24.09 -36.13 13.01
CA GLU A 552 -24.88 -36.65 14.12
C GLU A 552 -26.32 -36.15 13.94
N ALA A 553 -27.18 -37.05 13.53
CA ALA A 553 -28.62 -36.88 13.60
C ALA A 553 -29.03 -36.85 15.07
N VAL A 554 -29.58 -35.72 15.54
CA VAL A 554 -30.33 -35.68 16.79
C VAL A 554 -31.76 -36.06 16.45
N GLU A 555 -32.07 -37.35 16.58
CA GLU A 555 -33.42 -37.84 16.81
C GLU A 555 -33.91 -37.31 18.16
N ASN A 556 -35.07 -36.66 18.17
CA ASN A 556 -36.04 -36.75 19.26
C ASN A 556 -37.42 -36.29 18.75
N SER A 557 -38.28 -37.27 18.48
CA SER A 557 -39.74 -37.13 18.54
C SER A 557 -40.25 -37.92 19.75
N PRO A 558 -41.46 -37.59 20.26
CA PRO A 558 -42.53 -38.59 20.10
C PRO A 558 -43.92 -38.00 19.75
N GLU A 559 -44.50 -38.59 18.70
CA GLU A 559 -45.89 -38.93 18.33
C GLU A 559 -47.02 -39.04 19.41
N PRO A 560 -48.34 -39.31 19.08
CA PRO A 560 -49.13 -39.17 17.83
C PRO A 560 -50.68 -38.84 17.97
N VAL A 561 -51.39 -38.82 16.81
CA VAL A 561 -52.82 -39.11 16.47
C VAL A 561 -53.96 -38.08 16.68
N ASN A 562 -54.59 -37.59 15.57
CA ASN A 562 -55.93 -37.98 15.03
C ASN A 562 -56.56 -36.94 14.06
N VAL A 563 -57.01 -37.43 12.90
CA VAL A 563 -57.87 -36.79 11.88
C VAL A 563 -59.36 -36.91 12.31
N PRO A 564 -60.38 -36.19 11.76
CA PRO A 564 -60.83 -36.39 10.35
C PRO A 564 -61.58 -35.21 9.63
N LEU A 565 -61.49 -35.21 8.27
CA LEU A 565 -62.53 -34.92 7.24
C LEU A 565 -63.26 -33.54 7.23
N ALA A 566 -63.72 -32.93 6.11
CA ALA A 566 -63.91 -33.29 4.70
C ALA A 566 -64.36 -32.05 3.87
N ASN A 567 -64.38 -32.21 2.53
CA ASN A 567 -65.07 -31.44 1.46
C ASN A 567 -64.48 -30.07 1.10
N GLY A 568 -64.34 -29.65 -0.17
CA GLY A 568 -64.81 -30.14 -1.46
C GLY A 568 -65.18 -28.94 -2.35
N ASN A 569 -64.75 -28.97 -3.62
CA ASN A 569 -65.10 -28.09 -4.76
C ASN A 569 -64.48 -26.68 -4.83
N GLY A 570 -63.97 -26.38 -6.02
CA GLY A 570 -63.36 -25.11 -6.40
C GLY A 570 -64.32 -24.13 -7.06
N ASP A 571 -63.78 -22.92 -7.31
CA ASP A 571 -64.15 -22.02 -8.39
C ASP A 571 -63.02 -20.98 -8.55
N GLU A 572 -62.85 -20.48 -9.77
CA GLU A 572 -61.81 -19.51 -10.16
C GLU A 572 -62.17 -18.05 -9.78
N THR A 573 -61.13 -17.21 -9.80
CA THR A 573 -61.08 -15.73 -10.01
C THR A 573 -61.04 -14.79 -8.79
N VAL A 574 -59.87 -14.15 -8.58
CA VAL A 574 -59.57 -12.70 -8.79
C VAL A 574 -58.39 -12.22 -7.89
N GLU A 575 -57.30 -11.87 -8.56
CA GLU A 575 -56.23 -10.84 -8.32
C GLU A 575 -55.46 -10.71 -6.99
N GLY A 576 -54.12 -10.74 -7.14
CA GLY A 576 -53.11 -10.35 -6.14
C GLY A 576 -51.69 -10.42 -6.72
N SER A 577 -51.24 -9.30 -7.28
CA SER A 577 -50.04 -9.02 -8.08
C SER A 577 -48.66 -9.33 -7.49
N ASP A 578 -47.80 -9.86 -8.37
CA ASP A 578 -46.36 -9.60 -8.61
C ASP A 578 -45.32 -9.67 -7.47
N PHE A 579 -44.53 -10.75 -7.51
CA PHE A 579 -43.13 -10.80 -7.08
C PHE A 579 -42.27 -11.40 -8.22
N HIS A 580 -41.76 -10.55 -9.11
CA HIS A 580 -40.66 -10.88 -10.02
C HIS A 580 -39.86 -9.61 -10.35
N SER A 581 -38.76 -9.35 -9.63
CA SER A 581 -37.72 -8.40 -10.10
C SER A 581 -36.36 -8.51 -9.38
N GLU A 582 -35.83 -9.71 -9.14
CA GLU A 582 -34.42 -9.85 -8.69
C GLU A 582 -33.51 -10.63 -9.65
N THR A 583 -34.05 -11.35 -10.64
CA THR A 583 -33.24 -12.20 -11.53
C THR A 583 -32.71 -11.49 -12.79
N SER A 584 -33.10 -10.23 -13.04
CA SER A 584 -32.72 -9.50 -14.26
C SER A 584 -31.47 -8.62 -14.12
N SER A 585 -30.99 -8.35 -12.89
CA SER A 585 -29.80 -7.49 -12.65
C SER A 585 -28.48 -8.27 -12.66
N GLU A 586 -28.49 -9.57 -12.35
CA GLU A 586 -27.24 -10.36 -12.25
C GLU A 586 -26.73 -10.83 -13.62
N ALA A 587 -27.63 -11.13 -14.57
CA ALA A 587 -27.25 -11.52 -15.92
C ALA A 587 -26.66 -10.35 -16.75
N SER A 588 -27.05 -9.11 -16.45
CA SER A 588 -26.54 -7.92 -17.16
C SER A 588 -25.08 -7.61 -16.84
N ASP A 589 -24.63 -7.87 -15.61
CA ASP A 589 -23.25 -7.59 -15.18
C ASP A 589 -22.25 -8.60 -15.75
N ALA A 590 -22.63 -9.89 -15.81
CA ALA A 590 -21.80 -10.93 -16.42
C ALA A 590 -21.61 -10.72 -17.94
N LEU A 591 -22.68 -10.36 -18.64
CA LEU A 591 -22.64 -10.00 -20.08
C LEU A 591 -21.78 -8.75 -20.32
N SER A 592 -21.84 -7.76 -19.43
CA SER A 592 -20.99 -6.56 -19.48
C SER A 592 -19.50 -6.89 -19.31
N ILE A 593 -19.15 -7.81 -18.39
CA ILE A 593 -17.76 -8.25 -18.16
C ILE A 593 -17.24 -9.06 -19.36
N GLU A 594 -18.05 -9.97 -19.92
CA GLU A 594 -17.69 -10.74 -21.11
C GLU A 594 -17.44 -9.83 -22.31
N GLN A 595 -18.34 -8.87 -22.56
CA GLN A 595 -18.18 -7.88 -23.62
C GLN A 595 -16.93 -7.02 -23.43
N ARG A 596 -16.64 -6.59 -22.19
CA ARG A 596 -15.44 -5.80 -21.87
C ARG A 596 -14.16 -6.60 -22.08
N ARG A 597 -14.15 -7.89 -21.71
CA ARG A 597 -13.01 -8.79 -21.93
C ARG A 597 -12.80 -9.07 -23.41
N ALA A 598 -13.87 -9.41 -24.15
CA ALA A 598 -13.79 -9.66 -25.59
C ALA A 598 -13.25 -8.42 -26.32
N TYR A 599 -13.78 -7.24 -25.99
CA TYR A 599 -13.28 -5.96 -26.51
C TYR A 599 -11.78 -5.78 -26.22
N LYS A 600 -11.34 -6.03 -24.99
CA LYS A 600 -9.94 -5.91 -24.59
C LYS A 600 -9.03 -6.89 -25.34
N LEU A 601 -9.43 -8.15 -25.46
CA LEU A 601 -8.63 -9.18 -26.14
C LEU A 601 -8.43 -8.84 -27.61
N GLU A 602 -9.50 -8.45 -28.31
CA GLU A 602 -9.43 -8.02 -29.71
C GLU A 602 -8.58 -6.76 -29.87
N LEU A 603 -8.68 -5.81 -28.95
CA LEU A 603 -7.84 -4.61 -28.95
C LEU A 603 -6.35 -4.96 -28.73
N GLN A 604 -6.04 -5.84 -27.76
CA GLN A 604 -4.68 -6.29 -27.49
C GLN A 604 -4.10 -7.10 -28.65
N GLU A 605 -4.89 -7.95 -29.30
CA GLU A 605 -4.51 -8.67 -30.51
C GLU A 605 -4.22 -7.69 -31.65
N GLY A 606 -5.08 -6.69 -31.86
CA GLY A 606 -4.87 -5.64 -32.84
C GLY A 606 -3.62 -4.80 -32.58
N ILE A 607 -3.34 -4.45 -31.32
CA ILE A 607 -2.09 -3.78 -30.91
C ILE A 607 -0.87 -4.68 -31.15
N SER A 608 -0.95 -5.97 -30.82
CA SER A 608 0.13 -6.93 -31.08
C SER A 608 0.40 -7.09 -32.57
N LEU A 609 -0.67 -7.16 -33.37
CA LEU A 609 -0.59 -7.23 -34.81
C LEU A 609 -0.02 -5.94 -35.40
N PHE A 610 -0.37 -4.78 -34.85
CA PHE A 610 0.23 -3.50 -35.22
C PHE A 610 1.73 -3.49 -34.93
N ASN A 611 2.15 -3.93 -33.73
CA ASN A 611 3.55 -3.99 -33.33
C ASN A 611 4.37 -5.01 -34.14
N ARG A 612 3.72 -5.91 -34.88
CA ARG A 612 4.37 -6.81 -35.86
C ARG A 612 4.32 -6.25 -37.27
N LYS A 613 3.14 -5.77 -37.68
CA LYS A 613 2.77 -5.31 -39.02
C LYS A 613 1.72 -4.19 -38.89
N PRO A 614 2.15 -2.91 -38.86
CA PRO A 614 1.26 -1.77 -38.58
C PRO A 614 0.01 -1.74 -39.46
N LYS A 615 0.17 -1.95 -40.77
CA LYS A 615 -0.93 -1.94 -41.76
C LYS A 615 -2.00 -2.98 -41.47
N LYS A 616 -1.59 -4.23 -41.20
CA LYS A 616 -2.52 -5.32 -40.90
C LYS A 616 -3.16 -5.14 -39.52
N GLY A 617 -2.43 -4.55 -38.57
CA GLY A 617 -2.95 -4.20 -37.25
C GLY A 617 -4.10 -3.20 -37.32
N ILE A 618 -3.92 -2.08 -38.05
CA ILE A 618 -4.98 -1.08 -38.24
C ILE A 618 -6.16 -1.68 -39.00
N GLU A 619 -5.92 -2.44 -40.07
CA GLU A 619 -7.00 -3.08 -40.85
C GLU A 619 -7.81 -4.07 -39.99
N PHE A 620 -7.16 -4.81 -39.10
CA PHE A 620 -7.82 -5.69 -38.14
C PHE A 620 -8.64 -4.90 -37.12
N LEU A 621 -8.10 -3.79 -36.59
CA LEU A 621 -8.78 -2.93 -35.63
C LEU A 621 -10.01 -2.25 -36.22
N ILE A 622 -9.96 -1.85 -37.50
CA ILE A 622 -11.10 -1.31 -38.25
C ILE A 622 -12.15 -2.40 -38.47
N ARG A 623 -11.75 -3.61 -38.92
CA ARG A 623 -12.68 -4.74 -39.11
C ARG A 623 -13.36 -5.17 -37.82
N ALA A 624 -12.64 -5.11 -36.70
CA ALA A 624 -13.17 -5.43 -35.37
C ALA A 624 -13.98 -4.27 -34.74
N ASN A 625 -14.21 -3.18 -35.48
CA ASN A 625 -14.94 -1.98 -35.08
C ASN A 625 -14.41 -1.37 -33.75
N LYS A 626 -13.09 -1.45 -33.53
CA LYS A 626 -12.40 -0.90 -32.35
C LYS A 626 -11.85 0.49 -32.59
N VAL A 627 -11.60 0.81 -33.85
CA VAL A 627 -11.17 2.09 -34.37
C VAL A 627 -12.05 2.35 -35.59
N GLY A 628 -12.62 3.54 -35.73
CA GLY A 628 -13.38 3.88 -36.94
C GLY A 628 -12.53 3.82 -38.20
N ASP A 629 -13.21 3.74 -39.33
CA ASP A 629 -12.60 3.81 -40.66
C ASP A 629 -12.12 5.23 -41.01
N SER A 630 -12.47 6.22 -40.19
CA SER A 630 -12.08 7.62 -40.37
C SER A 630 -10.58 7.84 -40.03
N PRO A 631 -9.83 8.58 -40.87
CA PRO A 631 -8.44 8.91 -40.59
C PRO A 631 -8.22 9.63 -39.23
N GLU A 632 -9.22 10.38 -38.77
CA GLU A 632 -9.23 11.13 -37.51
C GLU A 632 -9.29 10.19 -36.30
N GLU A 633 -10.11 9.14 -36.34
CA GLU A 633 -10.20 8.16 -35.26
C GLU A 633 -8.94 7.29 -35.17
N ILE A 634 -8.37 6.93 -36.32
CA ILE A 634 -7.09 6.20 -36.38
C ILE A 634 -5.97 7.08 -35.79
N ALA A 635 -5.94 8.37 -36.12
CA ALA A 635 -4.99 9.32 -35.56
C ALA A 635 -5.15 9.48 -34.04
N ALA A 636 -6.38 9.60 -33.54
CA ALA A 636 -6.67 9.66 -32.11
C ALA A 636 -6.25 8.37 -31.39
N PHE A 637 -6.47 7.21 -32.02
CA PHE A 637 -6.01 5.92 -31.51
C PHE A 637 -4.49 5.86 -31.40
N LEU A 638 -3.74 6.24 -32.45
CA LEU A 638 -2.27 6.24 -32.44
C LEU A 638 -1.68 7.18 -31.36
N LYS A 639 -2.38 8.27 -31.02
CA LYS A 639 -1.98 9.23 -29.99
C LYS A 639 -2.25 8.74 -28.56
N ASN A 640 -3.39 8.10 -28.35
CA ASN A 640 -3.90 7.77 -27.01
C ASN A 640 -3.67 6.31 -26.58
N ALA A 641 -3.47 5.40 -27.53
CA ALA A 641 -3.35 3.97 -27.22
C ALA A 641 -2.02 3.64 -26.53
N SER A 642 -2.13 3.06 -25.33
CA SER A 642 -0.98 2.54 -24.59
C SER A 642 -0.53 1.19 -25.16
N GLY A 643 0.78 0.99 -25.33
CA GLY A 643 1.36 -0.28 -25.76
C GLY A 643 1.68 -0.39 -27.26
N LEU A 644 1.45 0.67 -28.04
CA LEU A 644 1.94 0.77 -29.41
C LEU A 644 3.44 1.11 -29.41
N ASN A 645 4.20 0.46 -30.31
CA ASN A 645 5.60 0.76 -30.51
C ASN A 645 5.75 2.10 -31.23
N LYS A 646 6.32 3.10 -30.54
CA LYS A 646 6.49 4.47 -31.04
C LYS A 646 7.31 4.58 -32.32
N THR A 647 8.25 3.65 -32.55
CA THR A 647 9.02 3.58 -33.80
C THR A 647 8.13 3.18 -34.97
N LEU A 648 7.29 2.16 -34.75
CA LEU A 648 6.36 1.69 -35.78
C LEU A 648 5.22 2.69 -36.06
N ILE A 649 4.83 3.49 -35.07
CA ILE A 649 3.92 4.62 -35.26
C ILE A 649 4.56 5.63 -36.23
N GLY A 650 5.81 6.03 -35.98
CA GLY A 650 6.54 6.95 -36.86
C GLY A 650 6.70 6.40 -38.28
N ASP A 651 7.07 5.13 -38.40
CA ASP A 651 7.20 4.47 -39.71
C ASP A 651 5.86 4.44 -40.46
N TYR A 652 4.75 4.13 -39.79
CA TYR A 652 3.41 4.11 -40.39
C TYR A 652 2.96 5.50 -40.85
N LEU A 653 3.19 6.54 -40.05
CA LEU A 653 2.88 7.93 -40.41
C LEU A 653 3.73 8.44 -41.58
N GLY A 654 4.93 7.88 -41.77
CA GLY A 654 5.85 8.22 -42.85
C GLY A 654 5.60 7.48 -44.18
N GLU A 655 4.67 6.52 -44.25
CA GLU A 655 4.40 5.74 -45.47
C GLU A 655 3.74 6.59 -46.59
N ARG A 656 3.89 6.16 -47.84
CA ARG A 656 3.32 6.85 -49.03
C ARG A 656 1.89 6.40 -49.38
N GLU A 657 1.30 5.53 -48.57
CA GLU A 657 -0.01 4.96 -48.82
C GLU A 657 -1.12 5.97 -48.50
N ASP A 658 -2.17 6.03 -49.34
CA ASP A 658 -3.24 7.03 -49.26
C ASP A 658 -3.91 7.09 -47.87
N LEU A 659 -4.13 5.94 -47.23
CA LEU A 659 -4.71 5.88 -45.89
C LEU A 659 -3.72 6.42 -44.83
N SER A 660 -2.48 5.94 -44.84
CA SER A 660 -1.42 6.39 -43.92
C SER A 660 -1.15 7.89 -44.02
N LEU A 661 -1.17 8.44 -45.23
CA LEU A 661 -0.96 9.87 -45.49
C LEU A 661 -2.12 10.72 -44.95
N LYS A 662 -3.37 10.29 -45.15
CA LYS A 662 -4.55 10.95 -44.55
C LYS A 662 -4.52 10.88 -43.02
N VAL A 663 -4.14 9.72 -42.46
CA VAL A 663 -3.98 9.54 -41.01
C VAL A 663 -2.88 10.45 -40.47
N MET A 664 -1.76 10.61 -41.19
CA MET A 664 -0.69 11.54 -40.81
C MET A 664 -1.18 13.00 -40.78
N HIS A 665 -1.94 13.42 -41.80
CA HIS A 665 -2.55 14.75 -41.78
C HIS A 665 -3.47 14.95 -40.57
N ALA A 666 -4.40 14.00 -40.33
CA ALA A 666 -5.30 14.05 -39.18
C ALA A 666 -4.55 14.00 -37.83
N TYR A 667 -3.46 13.25 -37.75
CA TYR A 667 -2.62 13.16 -36.55
C TYR A 667 -1.96 14.49 -36.22
N VAL A 668 -1.35 15.16 -37.20
CA VAL A 668 -0.77 16.49 -37.03
C VAL A 668 -1.84 17.53 -36.75
N ASP A 669 -2.97 17.48 -37.45
CA ASP A 669 -4.10 18.40 -37.28
C ASP A 669 -4.83 18.22 -35.93
N SER A 670 -4.59 17.11 -35.21
CA SER A 670 -5.07 16.89 -33.83
C SER A 670 -4.29 17.68 -32.77
N PHE A 671 -3.18 18.32 -33.12
CA PHE A 671 -2.42 19.15 -32.21
C PHE A 671 -2.89 20.60 -32.27
N ASP A 672 -3.11 21.17 -31.09
CA ASP A 672 -3.29 22.60 -30.91
C ASP A 672 -1.96 23.23 -30.48
N PHE A 673 -1.42 24.06 -31.36
CA PHE A 673 -0.16 24.79 -31.14
C PHE A 673 -0.39 26.27 -30.86
N GLN A 674 -1.64 26.69 -30.68
CA GLN A 674 -1.97 28.10 -30.51
C GLN A 674 -1.28 28.68 -29.27
N GLY A 675 -0.46 29.72 -29.49
CA GLY A 675 0.26 30.39 -28.40
C GLY A 675 1.41 29.60 -27.77
N MET A 676 1.78 28.45 -28.35
CA MET A 676 2.98 27.71 -27.96
C MET A 676 4.21 28.26 -28.67
N GLU A 677 5.34 28.31 -27.94
CA GLU A 677 6.65 28.57 -28.54
C GLU A 677 7.08 27.40 -29.44
N PHE A 678 7.91 27.67 -30.45
CA PHE A 678 8.27 26.67 -31.48
C PHE A 678 8.97 25.42 -30.90
N ASP A 679 9.83 25.60 -29.90
CA ASP A 679 10.49 24.47 -29.23
C ASP A 679 9.54 23.63 -28.37
N ASP A 680 8.53 24.24 -27.75
CA ASP A 680 7.54 23.48 -26.98
C ASP A 680 6.56 22.73 -27.89
N ALA A 681 6.18 23.34 -29.01
CA ALA A 681 5.37 22.70 -30.04
C ALA A 681 6.06 21.49 -30.66
N ILE A 682 7.33 21.61 -31.06
CA ILE A 682 8.08 20.49 -31.65
C ILE A 682 8.39 19.40 -30.62
N ARG A 683 8.65 19.76 -29.34
CA ARG A 683 8.78 18.79 -28.24
C ARG A 683 7.50 18.00 -28.03
N ALA A 684 6.35 18.68 -27.92
CA ALA A 684 5.05 18.03 -27.73
C ALA A 684 4.70 17.12 -28.91
N PHE A 685 5.04 17.54 -30.13
CA PHE A 685 4.82 16.75 -31.35
C PHE A 685 5.68 15.48 -31.40
N LEU A 686 7.00 15.60 -31.15
CA LEU A 686 7.95 14.49 -31.18
C LEU A 686 7.86 13.55 -29.96
N GLN A 687 7.06 13.89 -28.95
CA GLN A 687 6.83 13.03 -27.79
C GLN A 687 6.00 11.77 -28.14
N GLY A 688 5.14 11.87 -29.16
CA GLY A 688 4.17 10.83 -29.53
C GLY A 688 4.77 9.64 -30.30
N PHE A 689 5.80 9.86 -31.11
CA PHE A 689 6.37 8.83 -31.99
C PHE A 689 7.88 9.05 -32.19
N ARG A 690 8.60 8.05 -32.70
CA ARG A 690 10.02 8.18 -33.05
C ARG A 690 10.16 8.51 -34.53
N LEU A 691 11.06 9.43 -34.86
CA LEU A 691 11.33 9.78 -36.26
C LEU A 691 11.86 8.55 -37.05
N PRO A 692 11.29 8.26 -38.23
CA PRO A 692 11.78 7.20 -39.10
C PRO A 692 13.22 7.41 -39.53
N GLY A 693 13.98 6.35 -39.81
CA GLY A 693 15.35 6.46 -40.32
C GLY A 693 15.47 6.87 -41.79
N GLU A 694 14.37 6.86 -42.54
CA GLU A 694 14.35 7.23 -43.96
C GLU A 694 14.09 8.73 -44.15
N ALA A 695 15.01 9.44 -44.80
CA ALA A 695 14.93 10.89 -45.01
C ALA A 695 13.59 11.34 -45.64
N GLN A 696 13.09 10.58 -46.62
CA GLN A 696 11.83 10.89 -47.31
C GLN A 696 10.57 10.73 -46.43
N LYS A 697 10.66 10.00 -45.32
CA LYS A 697 9.56 9.82 -44.36
C LYS A 697 9.55 10.97 -43.36
N ILE A 698 10.72 11.36 -42.86
CA ILE A 698 10.90 12.53 -41.99
C ILE A 698 10.39 13.79 -42.71
N ASP A 699 10.80 13.96 -43.97
CA ASP A 699 10.46 15.10 -44.81
C ASP A 699 8.96 15.42 -44.81
N ARG A 700 8.13 14.42 -45.14
CA ARG A 700 6.66 14.55 -45.19
C ARG A 700 6.04 14.88 -43.83
N ILE A 701 6.55 14.31 -42.75
CA ILE A 701 6.03 14.56 -41.40
C ILE A 701 6.38 15.98 -40.96
N MET A 702 7.61 16.44 -41.23
CA MET A 702 8.08 17.78 -40.87
C MET A 702 7.39 18.86 -41.70
N GLU A 703 7.16 18.62 -42.99
CA GLU A 703 6.42 19.53 -43.87
C GLU A 703 5.00 19.78 -43.34
N LYS A 704 4.29 18.71 -42.95
CA LYS A 704 2.95 18.85 -42.38
C LYS A 704 2.94 19.52 -41.00
N PHE A 705 3.93 19.24 -40.15
CA PHE A 705 4.09 19.94 -38.87
C PHE A 705 4.27 21.45 -39.07
N ALA A 706 5.14 21.85 -40.00
CA ALA A 706 5.39 23.25 -40.33
C ALA A 706 4.13 23.96 -40.85
N GLU A 707 3.38 23.31 -41.76
CA GLU A 707 2.09 23.82 -42.23
C GLU A 707 1.11 24.06 -41.07
N ARG A 708 1.02 23.09 -40.14
CA ARG A 708 0.10 23.18 -39.00
C ARG A 708 0.51 24.25 -38.00
N TYR A 709 1.80 24.36 -37.67
CA TYR A 709 2.30 25.38 -36.75
C TYR A 709 2.02 26.79 -37.27
N CYS A 710 2.29 27.05 -38.56
CA CYS A 710 2.00 28.34 -39.18
C CYS A 710 0.49 28.65 -39.24
N LYS A 711 -0.36 27.64 -39.44
CA LYS A 711 -1.82 27.82 -39.35
C LYS A 711 -2.29 28.21 -37.94
N CYS A 712 -1.74 27.59 -36.91
CA CYS A 712 -2.08 27.91 -35.51
C CYS A 712 -1.49 29.26 -35.06
N ASN A 713 -0.32 29.64 -35.61
CA ASN A 713 0.43 30.83 -35.25
C ASN A 713 0.76 31.68 -36.51
N PRO A 714 -0.24 32.31 -37.16
CA PRO A 714 -0.05 33.05 -38.42
C PRO A 714 0.81 34.32 -38.29
N LYS A 715 1.18 34.72 -37.07
CA LYS A 715 2.06 35.87 -36.79
C LYS A 715 3.51 35.46 -36.50
N ALA A 716 3.78 34.15 -36.38
CA ALA A 716 5.10 33.67 -35.98
C ALA A 716 6.09 33.60 -37.15
N PHE A 717 5.65 33.20 -38.35
CA PHE A 717 6.47 33.08 -39.55
C PHE A 717 5.71 33.55 -40.80
N ILE A 718 6.42 34.03 -41.83
CA ILE A 718 5.79 34.50 -43.08
C ILE A 718 5.35 33.32 -43.96
N SER A 719 6.17 32.27 -44.03
CA SER A 719 5.91 31.06 -44.83
C SER A 719 6.00 29.78 -43.98
N ALA A 720 5.31 28.73 -44.42
CA ALA A 720 5.46 27.39 -43.85
C ALA A 720 6.87 26.82 -44.11
N ASP A 721 7.52 27.24 -45.19
CA ASP A 721 8.88 26.82 -45.54
C ASP A 721 9.90 27.24 -44.48
N THR A 722 9.69 28.40 -43.85
CA THR A 722 10.51 28.91 -42.74
C THR A 722 10.41 28.02 -41.51
N ALA A 723 9.20 27.62 -41.13
CA ALA A 723 8.97 26.69 -40.01
C ALA A 723 9.55 25.30 -40.30
N TYR A 724 9.48 24.86 -41.56
CA TYR A 724 10.05 23.58 -42.00
C TYR A 724 11.59 23.58 -41.88
N VAL A 725 12.28 24.58 -42.44
CA VAL A 725 13.74 24.71 -42.33
C VAL A 725 14.16 24.85 -40.86
N LEU A 726 13.43 25.66 -40.08
CA LEU A 726 13.70 25.84 -38.66
C LEU A 726 13.52 24.54 -37.86
N ALA A 727 12.55 23.68 -38.20
CA ALA A 727 12.37 22.39 -37.56
C ALA A 727 13.60 21.48 -37.73
N TYR A 728 14.16 21.44 -38.95
CA TYR A 728 15.41 20.71 -39.22
C TYR A 728 16.60 21.29 -38.45
N SER A 729 16.74 22.62 -38.44
CA SER A 729 17.77 23.31 -37.66
C SER A 729 17.68 22.99 -36.17
N VAL A 730 16.48 22.91 -35.60
CA VAL A 730 16.24 22.56 -34.20
C VAL A 730 16.58 21.09 -33.90
N ILE A 731 16.20 20.16 -34.78
CA ILE A 731 16.55 18.72 -34.62
C ILE A 731 18.08 18.52 -34.72
N LEU A 732 18.75 19.21 -35.64
CA LEU A 732 20.19 19.15 -35.81
C LEU A 732 20.93 19.77 -34.61
N LEU A 733 20.45 20.92 -34.11
CA LEU A 733 20.95 21.54 -32.88
C LEU A 733 20.78 20.63 -31.66
N ASN A 734 19.64 19.95 -31.53
CA ASN A 734 19.41 19.03 -30.42
C ASN A 734 20.42 17.87 -30.45
N THR A 735 20.70 17.33 -31.64
CA THR A 735 21.71 16.28 -31.82
C THR A 735 23.12 16.79 -31.52
N ASP A 736 23.47 17.99 -31.95
CA ASP A 736 24.78 18.61 -31.71
C ASP A 736 25.02 18.95 -30.22
N ALA A 737 24.01 19.52 -29.56
CA ALA A 737 24.10 19.99 -28.18
C ALA A 737 24.17 18.85 -27.16
N HIS A 738 23.46 17.73 -27.39
CA HIS A 738 23.28 16.66 -26.39
C HIS A 738 24.01 15.36 -26.73
N ASN A 739 24.53 15.17 -27.95
CA ASN A 739 25.31 13.96 -28.29
C ASN A 739 26.76 14.03 -27.76
N PRO A 740 27.19 13.09 -26.89
CA PRO A 740 28.54 13.09 -26.32
C PRO A 740 29.67 12.81 -27.33
N MET A 741 29.36 12.30 -28.54
CA MET A 741 30.36 12.06 -29.58
C MET A 741 30.77 13.34 -30.34
N VAL A 742 30.04 14.44 -30.19
CA VAL A 742 30.32 15.72 -30.85
C VAL A 742 31.28 16.54 -29.98
N LYS A 743 32.52 16.72 -30.45
CA LYS A 743 33.57 17.43 -29.70
C LYS A 743 33.47 18.95 -29.78
N ASN A 744 33.02 19.47 -30.93
CA ASN A 744 32.88 20.91 -31.18
C ASN A 744 31.39 21.21 -31.36
N LYS A 745 30.78 21.77 -30.33
CA LYS A 745 29.36 22.13 -30.34
C LYS A 745 29.17 23.51 -30.98
N MET A 746 28.07 23.67 -31.69
CA MET A 746 27.66 24.91 -32.33
C MET A 746 27.39 25.99 -31.27
N SER A 747 27.92 27.20 -31.45
CA SER A 747 27.60 28.34 -30.58
C SER A 747 26.26 28.99 -30.97
N ALA A 748 25.70 29.83 -30.07
CA ALA A 748 24.48 30.57 -30.37
C ALA A 748 24.64 31.47 -31.61
N ASP A 749 25.83 32.06 -31.80
CA ASP A 749 26.13 32.92 -32.94
C ASP A 749 26.26 32.12 -34.24
N ASP A 750 26.78 30.89 -34.17
CA ASP A 750 26.80 29.96 -35.30
C ASP A 750 25.39 29.50 -35.68
N PHE A 751 24.51 29.27 -34.70
CA PHE A 751 23.10 28.91 -34.94
C PHE A 751 22.32 30.05 -35.60
N ILE A 752 22.53 31.30 -35.17
CA ILE A 752 21.92 32.48 -35.80
C ILE A 752 22.40 32.59 -37.25
N ARG A 753 23.72 32.50 -37.49
CA ARG A 753 24.30 32.57 -38.83
C ARG A 753 23.79 31.47 -39.77
N ASN A 754 23.59 30.26 -39.25
CA ASN A 754 23.06 29.12 -40.02
C ASN A 754 21.58 29.27 -40.39
N ASN A 755 20.84 30.16 -39.71
CA ASN A 755 19.43 30.43 -39.95
C ASN A 755 19.18 31.85 -40.49
N CYS A 756 20.21 32.55 -41.00
CA CYS A 756 20.02 33.81 -41.70
C CYS A 756 19.28 33.60 -43.04
N GLY A 757 18.32 34.47 -43.34
CA GLY A 757 17.56 34.48 -44.60
C GLY A 757 16.47 33.42 -44.73
N ILE A 758 16.12 32.69 -43.67
CA ILE A 758 15.17 31.57 -43.73
C ILE A 758 13.69 32.00 -43.85
N ASP A 759 13.38 33.27 -43.63
CA ASP A 759 12.01 33.82 -43.70
C ASP A 759 11.79 34.52 -45.05
N ASP A 760 11.70 33.75 -46.13
CA ASP A 760 11.59 34.25 -47.53
C ASP A 760 12.68 35.29 -47.89
N GLY A 761 13.91 35.05 -47.45
CA GLY A 761 15.05 35.95 -47.65
C GLY A 761 15.19 37.05 -46.59
N LYS A 762 14.37 37.05 -45.54
CA LYS A 762 14.53 37.88 -44.33
C LYS A 762 15.08 37.06 -43.17
N ASP A 763 15.67 37.75 -42.20
CA ASP A 763 16.17 37.17 -40.96
C ASP A 763 15.08 37.17 -39.89
N LEU A 764 14.99 36.07 -39.13
CA LEU A 764 14.21 36.04 -37.89
C LEU A 764 14.91 36.89 -36.81
N PRO A 765 14.16 37.44 -35.83
CA PRO A 765 14.75 38.23 -34.75
C PRO A 765 15.89 37.47 -34.04
N GLU A 766 17.06 38.10 -33.91
CA GLU A 766 18.22 37.48 -33.26
C GLU A 766 17.93 37.09 -31.80
N GLU A 767 17.14 37.89 -31.09
CA GLU A 767 16.69 37.59 -29.72
C GLU A 767 15.85 36.31 -29.66
N TYR A 768 14.99 36.08 -30.66
CA TYR A 768 14.17 34.88 -30.76
C TYR A 768 15.05 33.63 -30.99
N LEU A 769 15.95 33.68 -31.98
CA LEU A 769 16.87 32.57 -32.29
C LEU A 769 17.84 32.26 -31.13
N ARG A 770 18.33 33.30 -30.44
CA ARG A 770 19.18 33.14 -29.26
C ARG A 770 18.41 32.49 -28.10
N SER A 771 17.18 32.94 -27.85
CA SER A 771 16.33 32.35 -26.81
C SER A 771 15.98 30.88 -27.13
N LEU A 772 15.72 30.56 -28.40
CA LEU A 772 15.45 29.21 -28.88
C LEU A 772 16.66 28.29 -28.69
N PHE A 773 17.85 28.77 -29.04
CA PHE A 773 19.11 28.04 -28.81
C PHE A 773 19.32 27.72 -27.32
N GLU A 774 19.18 28.72 -26.44
CA GLU A 774 19.33 28.51 -25.00
C GLU A 774 18.33 27.50 -24.44
N ARG A 775 17.06 27.55 -24.86
CA ARG A 775 16.03 26.61 -24.40
C ARG A 775 16.32 25.18 -24.84
N ILE A 776 16.79 24.97 -26.07
CA ILE A 776 17.14 23.63 -26.59
C ILE A 776 18.42 23.11 -25.93
N SER A 777 19.44 23.95 -25.74
CA SER A 777 20.67 23.55 -25.05
C SER A 777 20.45 23.23 -23.56
N ARG A 778 19.52 23.92 -22.88
CA ARG A 778 19.17 23.64 -21.47
C ARG A 778 18.24 22.44 -21.30
N ASN A 779 17.28 22.27 -22.21
CA ASN A 779 16.26 21.21 -22.14
C ASN A 779 16.25 20.37 -23.42
N GLU A 780 16.84 19.18 -23.32
CA GLU A 780 16.92 18.18 -24.39
C GLU A 780 15.52 17.78 -24.89
N ILE A 781 15.37 17.71 -26.22
CA ILE A 781 14.20 17.11 -26.85
C ILE A 781 14.34 15.59 -26.70
N LYS A 782 13.84 15.07 -25.57
CA LYS A 782 13.85 13.64 -25.26
C LYS A 782 12.79 12.91 -26.08
N MET A 783 13.21 12.21 -27.12
CA MET A 783 12.45 11.10 -27.68
C MET A 783 12.62 9.93 -26.69
N LYS A 784 11.57 9.51 -25.97
CA LYS A 784 11.67 8.41 -24.97
C LYS A 784 12.49 7.23 -25.54
N GLU A 785 13.64 6.93 -24.92
CA GLU A 785 14.44 5.76 -25.28
C GLU A 785 13.74 4.48 -24.83
N ASP A 786 13.25 3.70 -25.80
CA ASP A 786 13.17 2.25 -25.67
C ASP A 786 14.17 1.68 -26.69
N ASP A 787 15.31 1.17 -26.22
CA ASP A 787 16.36 0.56 -27.04
C ASP A 787 15.85 -0.70 -27.76
N LEU A 788 15.26 -0.55 -28.94
CA LEU A 788 14.87 -1.67 -29.83
C LEU A 788 15.19 -1.38 -31.30
N SER A 789 16.47 -1.33 -31.65
CA SER A 789 17.00 -1.62 -33.01
C SER A 789 18.52 -1.72 -32.89
N VAL A 790 19.23 -2.81 -33.19
CA VAL A 790 19.33 -3.49 -34.49
C VAL A 790 19.87 -4.91 -34.24
N GLN A 791 19.18 -5.96 -34.72
CA GLN A 791 19.81 -7.25 -35.07
C GLN A 791 18.86 -8.08 -35.95
N GLN A 792 18.88 -7.79 -37.26
CA GLN A 792 18.26 -8.64 -38.27
C GLN A 792 19.34 -9.45 -38.98
N LYS A 793 19.61 -10.66 -38.48
CA LYS A 793 20.04 -11.85 -39.25
C LYS A 793 20.35 -13.01 -38.28
N GLN A 794 19.39 -13.91 -38.08
CA GLN A 794 19.56 -15.38 -38.09
C GLN A 794 18.23 -16.10 -37.79
N SER A 795 18.16 -17.33 -38.28
CA SER A 795 16.99 -18.17 -38.57
C SER A 795 16.03 -18.50 -37.41
N VAL A 796 14.75 -18.53 -37.78
CA VAL A 796 13.70 -19.50 -37.43
C VAL A 796 13.86 -20.26 -36.09
N ASN A 797 13.03 -19.90 -35.11
CA ASN A 797 12.41 -20.84 -34.16
C ASN A 797 11.12 -20.24 -33.58
N SER A 798 10.11 -21.09 -33.46
CA SER A 798 8.70 -20.74 -33.24
C SER A 798 8.36 -20.67 -31.75
N SER A 799 8.39 -19.48 -31.15
CA SER A 799 7.76 -19.18 -29.84
C SER A 799 7.94 -17.70 -29.51
N ARG A 800 7.26 -16.82 -30.25
CA ARG A 800 7.07 -15.41 -29.90
C ARG A 800 5.59 -15.08 -29.96
N ILE A 801 4.90 -15.21 -28.84
CA ILE A 801 3.59 -14.62 -28.57
C ILE A 801 3.67 -14.09 -27.14
N LEU A 802 3.05 -12.93 -26.89
CA LEU A 802 3.01 -12.15 -25.64
C LEU A 802 4.08 -11.06 -25.50
N GLY A 803 3.61 -9.82 -25.36
CA GLY A 803 4.38 -8.57 -25.32
C GLY A 803 5.26 -8.44 -24.09
N LEU A 804 6.39 -9.15 -24.11
CA LEU A 804 7.37 -9.19 -23.02
C LEU A 804 8.56 -8.24 -23.24
N ASP A 805 8.61 -7.51 -24.37
CA ASP A 805 9.79 -6.75 -24.78
C ASP A 805 9.98 -5.43 -24.00
N SER A 806 8.92 -4.81 -23.47
CA SER A 806 9.04 -3.55 -22.70
C SER A 806 9.67 -3.68 -21.31
N ILE A 807 9.93 -4.90 -20.81
CA ILE A 807 10.50 -5.12 -19.46
C ILE A 807 11.81 -5.92 -19.51
N LEU A 808 12.04 -6.74 -20.55
CA LEU A 808 13.27 -7.53 -20.67
C LEU A 808 14.55 -6.69 -20.89
N ASN A 809 14.44 -5.48 -21.43
CA ASN A 809 15.60 -4.61 -21.66
C ASN A 809 16.11 -3.86 -20.42
N ILE A 810 15.46 -4.01 -19.26
CA ILE A 810 15.96 -3.46 -17.99
C ILE A 810 17.12 -4.32 -17.41
N VAL A 811 17.26 -5.59 -17.83
CA VAL A 811 18.12 -6.56 -17.12
C VAL A 811 19.37 -6.99 -17.91
N ILE A 812 19.59 -6.49 -19.13
CA ILE A 812 20.81 -6.78 -19.90
C ILE A 812 21.50 -5.48 -20.31
N ARG A 813 22.03 -4.72 -19.33
CA ARG A 813 23.13 -3.79 -19.60
C ARG A 813 24.44 -4.39 -19.13
N LYS A 814 25.35 -4.51 -20.09
CA LYS A 814 26.73 -4.95 -19.92
C LYS A 814 27.39 -4.10 -18.82
N ARG A 815 28.01 -4.79 -17.87
CA ARG A 815 28.67 -4.25 -16.68
C ARG A 815 29.79 -3.29 -17.08
N ASP A 816 29.63 -2.01 -16.75
CA ASP A 816 30.72 -1.14 -16.31
C ASP A 816 30.38 -0.69 -14.89
N GLU A 817 31.31 -0.96 -13.99
CA GLU A 817 31.13 -0.96 -12.54
C GLU A 817 31.16 0.47 -11.99
N ASP A 818 30.02 1.19 -11.97
CA ASP A 818 29.84 2.39 -11.10
C ASP A 818 28.38 2.93 -10.92
N GLN A 819 27.34 2.32 -11.52
CA GLN A 819 25.96 2.90 -11.57
C GLN A 819 24.87 2.24 -10.69
N HIS A 820 25.21 1.63 -9.55
CA HIS A 820 24.22 0.81 -8.82
C HIS A 820 23.13 1.59 -8.05
N MET A 821 23.21 2.92 -7.94
CA MET A 821 22.28 3.73 -7.13
C MET A 821 21.42 4.72 -7.94
N GLU A 822 21.85 5.17 -9.12
CA GLU A 822 21.04 6.04 -10.02
C GLU A 822 19.80 5.33 -10.61
N THR A 823 19.80 4.00 -10.65
CA THR A 823 18.71 3.18 -11.20
C THR A 823 17.49 3.11 -10.29
N SER A 824 17.67 3.18 -8.96
CA SER A 824 16.60 3.21 -7.96
C SER A 824 15.76 4.48 -8.06
N ASP A 825 16.43 5.63 -8.13
CA ASP A 825 15.77 6.93 -8.06
C ASP A 825 15.04 7.28 -9.36
N ASN A 826 15.61 6.91 -10.51
CA ASN A 826 14.94 7.01 -11.80
C ASN A 826 13.70 6.10 -11.90
N LEU A 827 13.76 4.89 -11.33
CA LEU A 827 12.63 3.98 -11.24
C LEU A 827 11.52 4.56 -10.35
N ILE A 828 11.88 5.09 -9.17
CA ILE A 828 10.95 5.74 -8.25
C ILE A 828 10.30 6.96 -8.92
N LYS A 829 11.06 7.76 -9.65
CA LYS A 829 10.54 8.95 -10.37
C LYS A 829 9.57 8.57 -11.49
N HIS A 830 9.93 7.59 -12.32
CA HIS A 830 9.03 7.07 -13.35
C HIS A 830 7.74 6.46 -12.75
N MET A 831 7.85 5.80 -11.59
CA MET A 831 6.70 5.23 -10.89
C MET A 831 5.83 6.29 -10.24
N GLN A 832 6.41 7.38 -9.71
CA GLN A 832 5.64 8.53 -9.25
C GLN A 832 4.88 9.19 -10.39
N GLU A 833 5.47 9.26 -11.59
CA GLU A 833 4.79 9.76 -12.79
C GLU A 833 3.63 8.82 -13.19
N GLN A 834 3.84 7.50 -13.24
CA GLN A 834 2.76 6.55 -13.51
C GLN A 834 1.66 6.56 -12.45
N PHE A 835 2.03 6.74 -11.18
CA PHE A 835 1.10 6.86 -10.07
C PHE A 835 0.24 8.12 -10.22
N LYS A 836 0.85 9.27 -10.54
CA LYS A 836 0.13 10.53 -10.80
C LYS A 836 -0.75 10.45 -12.04
N GLU A 837 -0.28 9.84 -13.12
CA GLU A 837 -1.06 9.68 -14.36
C GLU A 837 -2.26 8.75 -14.17
N LYS A 838 -2.09 7.61 -13.48
CA LYS A 838 -3.19 6.68 -13.21
C LYS A 838 -4.15 7.26 -12.18
N ALA A 839 -3.68 7.89 -11.11
CA ALA A 839 -4.54 8.54 -10.12
C ALA A 839 -5.44 9.62 -10.75
N ARG A 840 -4.93 10.40 -11.72
CA ARG A 840 -5.73 11.38 -12.47
C ARG A 840 -6.82 10.78 -13.37
N LYS A 841 -6.68 9.52 -13.78
CA LYS A 841 -7.64 8.80 -14.64
C LYS A 841 -8.61 7.90 -13.86
N SER A 842 -8.48 7.83 -12.53
CA SER A 842 -9.10 6.79 -11.70
C SER A 842 -10.41 7.23 -11.05
N GLU A 843 -11.45 7.44 -11.85
CA GLU A 843 -12.79 6.97 -11.47
C GLU A 843 -12.95 5.52 -11.96
N SER A 844 -12.05 4.63 -11.51
CA SER A 844 -12.15 3.22 -11.89
C SER A 844 -13.09 2.50 -10.94
N VAL A 845 -14.30 2.19 -11.41
CA VAL A 845 -15.26 1.35 -10.68
C VAL A 845 -14.63 -0.01 -10.37
N TYR A 846 -14.82 -0.47 -9.13
CA TYR A 846 -14.41 -1.79 -8.66
C TYR A 846 -15.57 -2.77 -8.79
N TYR A 847 -15.29 -3.96 -9.32
CA TYR A 847 -16.28 -5.02 -9.52
C TYR A 847 -15.93 -6.23 -8.66
N ALA A 848 -16.85 -6.68 -7.81
CA ALA A 848 -16.68 -7.92 -7.05
C ALA A 848 -17.15 -9.11 -7.90
N ALA A 849 -16.44 -10.22 -7.86
CA ALA A 849 -16.83 -11.42 -8.59
C ALA A 849 -18.05 -12.10 -7.96
N THR A 850 -19.12 -12.27 -8.74
CA THR A 850 -20.34 -12.98 -8.32
C THR A 850 -20.63 -14.19 -9.22
N ASP A 851 -20.33 -14.10 -10.52
CA ASP A 851 -20.64 -15.15 -11.50
C ASP A 851 -19.47 -16.10 -11.77
N VAL A 852 -19.76 -17.41 -11.69
CA VAL A 852 -18.84 -18.52 -11.97
C VAL A 852 -18.37 -18.55 -13.42
N VAL A 853 -19.10 -17.95 -14.37
CA VAL A 853 -18.70 -17.83 -15.78
C VAL A 853 -17.30 -17.22 -15.93
N VAL A 854 -16.91 -16.32 -15.02
CA VAL A 854 -15.57 -15.69 -15.01
C VAL A 854 -14.44 -16.72 -14.94
N LEU A 855 -14.66 -17.88 -14.29
CA LEU A 855 -13.64 -18.93 -14.24
C LEU A 855 -13.31 -19.52 -15.61
N ARG A 856 -14.28 -19.58 -16.54
CA ARG A 856 -14.00 -20.05 -17.91
C ARG A 856 -12.93 -19.18 -18.56
N PHE A 857 -13.08 -17.87 -18.40
CA PHE A 857 -12.16 -16.86 -18.90
C PHE A 857 -10.79 -16.92 -18.23
N MET A 858 -10.74 -17.20 -16.93
CA MET A 858 -9.47 -17.40 -16.22
C MET A 858 -8.75 -18.66 -16.72
N VAL A 859 -9.49 -19.76 -16.90
CA VAL A 859 -8.93 -21.03 -17.39
C VAL A 859 -8.40 -20.90 -18.81
N GLU A 860 -9.11 -20.21 -19.71
CA GLU A 860 -8.64 -19.93 -21.07
C GLU A 860 -7.26 -19.25 -21.11
N VAL A 861 -6.98 -18.41 -20.11
CA VAL A 861 -5.70 -17.69 -20.01
C VAL A 861 -4.60 -18.58 -19.43
N CYS A 862 -4.93 -19.41 -18.42
CA CYS A 862 -3.90 -20.14 -17.65
C CYS A 862 -3.70 -21.61 -18.05
N TRP A 863 -4.60 -22.25 -18.81
CA TRP A 863 -4.56 -23.69 -19.03
C TRP A 863 -3.27 -24.18 -19.69
N ALA A 864 -2.77 -23.48 -20.72
CA ALA A 864 -1.57 -23.90 -21.44
C ALA A 864 -0.31 -23.76 -20.58
N PRO A 865 -0.08 -22.63 -19.88
CA PRO A 865 0.95 -22.53 -18.86
C PRO A 865 0.87 -23.61 -17.78
N MET A 866 -0.32 -23.88 -17.24
CA MET A 866 -0.54 -24.90 -16.21
C MET A 866 -0.21 -26.31 -16.72
N LEU A 867 -0.65 -26.64 -17.93
CA LEU A 867 -0.36 -27.92 -18.57
C LEU A 867 1.14 -28.13 -18.75
N ALA A 868 1.86 -27.10 -19.20
CA ALA A 868 3.32 -27.14 -19.34
C ALA A 868 4.02 -27.27 -17.97
N ALA A 869 3.52 -26.57 -16.95
CA ALA A 869 4.08 -26.59 -15.60
C ALA A 869 3.99 -27.97 -14.93
N PHE A 870 2.94 -28.76 -15.22
CA PHE A 870 2.77 -30.09 -14.64
C PHE A 870 3.33 -31.21 -15.51
N SER A 871 3.22 -31.09 -16.84
CA SER A 871 3.67 -32.15 -17.75
C SER A 871 5.20 -32.26 -17.81
N VAL A 872 5.93 -31.14 -17.85
CA VAL A 872 7.39 -31.17 -18.02
C VAL A 872 8.10 -31.74 -16.77
N PRO A 873 7.81 -31.30 -15.54
CA PRO A 873 8.44 -31.86 -14.35
C PRO A 873 8.02 -33.31 -14.08
N LEU A 874 6.79 -33.71 -14.44
CA LEU A 874 6.32 -35.10 -14.31
C LEU A 874 7.10 -36.07 -15.23
N ASP A 875 7.52 -35.59 -16.40
CA ASP A 875 8.34 -36.36 -17.34
C ASP A 875 9.80 -36.47 -16.84
N GLN A 876 10.37 -35.34 -16.40
CA GLN A 876 11.79 -35.20 -16.09
C GLN A 876 12.20 -35.62 -14.68
N SER A 877 11.28 -35.59 -13.71
CA SER A 877 11.54 -35.89 -12.30
C SER A 877 11.14 -37.32 -11.94
N ASP A 878 11.90 -37.93 -11.04
CA ASP A 878 11.56 -39.17 -10.34
C ASP A 878 11.34 -38.93 -8.82
N ASP A 879 11.28 -37.66 -8.38
CA ASP A 879 10.97 -37.27 -7.00
C ASP A 879 9.46 -37.40 -6.71
N GLU A 880 9.12 -38.20 -5.69
CA GLU A 880 7.76 -38.49 -5.26
C GLU A 880 6.96 -37.23 -4.91
N ILE A 881 7.59 -36.23 -4.27
CA ILE A 881 6.92 -34.99 -3.87
C ILE A 881 6.53 -34.18 -5.11
N VAL A 882 7.42 -34.10 -6.09
CA VAL A 882 7.18 -33.39 -7.36
C VAL A 882 6.09 -34.09 -8.17
N ILE A 883 6.14 -35.42 -8.25
CA ILE A 883 5.13 -36.23 -8.94
C ILE A 883 3.75 -36.04 -8.31
N ALA A 884 3.63 -36.17 -6.98
CA ALA A 884 2.38 -36.00 -6.26
C ALA A 884 1.77 -34.60 -6.50
N LEU A 885 2.61 -33.56 -6.47
CA LEU A 885 2.17 -32.18 -6.70
C LEU A 885 1.70 -31.95 -8.15
N CYS A 886 2.39 -32.50 -9.14
CA CYS A 886 1.98 -32.41 -10.54
C CYS A 886 0.63 -33.11 -10.78
N LEU A 887 0.48 -34.31 -10.21
CA LEU A 887 -0.77 -35.09 -10.29
C LEU A 887 -1.94 -34.39 -9.57
N GLU A 888 -1.68 -33.74 -8.43
CA GLU A 888 -2.67 -32.89 -7.75
C GLU A 888 -3.08 -31.70 -8.63
N GLY A 889 -2.11 -31.05 -9.30
CA GLY A 889 -2.37 -30.00 -10.28
C GLY A 889 -3.27 -30.46 -11.44
N PHE A 890 -2.98 -31.64 -12.02
CA PHE A 890 -3.84 -32.25 -13.04
C PHE A 890 -5.26 -32.50 -12.53
N ARG A 891 -5.40 -33.04 -11.30
CA ARG A 891 -6.70 -33.30 -10.69
C ARG A 891 -7.54 -32.02 -10.57
N TYR A 892 -6.99 -30.94 -10.02
CA TYR A 892 -7.75 -29.67 -9.92
C TYR A 892 -8.03 -29.05 -11.29
N ALA A 893 -7.08 -29.09 -12.23
CA ALA A 893 -7.29 -28.57 -13.58
C ALA A 893 -8.44 -29.30 -14.31
N ILE A 894 -8.48 -30.64 -14.21
CA ILE A 894 -9.54 -31.43 -14.83
C ILE A 894 -10.87 -31.20 -14.09
N HIS A 895 -10.88 -31.12 -12.76
CA HIS A 895 -12.10 -30.79 -11.99
C HIS A 895 -12.71 -29.46 -12.42
N VAL A 896 -11.93 -28.38 -12.45
CA VAL A 896 -12.40 -27.04 -12.84
C VAL A 896 -12.90 -27.05 -14.29
N THR A 897 -12.13 -27.62 -15.22
CA THR A 897 -12.53 -27.66 -16.64
C THR A 897 -13.75 -28.54 -16.90
N ALA A 898 -13.93 -29.63 -16.14
CA ALA A 898 -15.08 -30.52 -16.25
C ALA A 898 -16.36 -29.85 -15.77
N VAL A 899 -16.36 -29.25 -14.57
CA VAL A 899 -17.53 -28.56 -14.01
C VAL A 899 -17.92 -27.36 -14.87
N MET A 900 -16.94 -26.63 -15.41
CA MET A 900 -17.18 -25.50 -16.34
C MET A 900 -17.62 -25.92 -17.75
N SER A 901 -17.70 -27.22 -18.05
CA SER A 901 -18.06 -27.78 -19.36
C SER A 901 -17.11 -27.42 -20.51
N MET A 902 -15.82 -27.22 -20.22
CA MET A 902 -14.78 -26.85 -21.19
C MET A 902 -14.13 -28.08 -21.83
N LYS A 903 -14.85 -28.76 -22.74
CA LYS A 903 -14.45 -30.05 -23.33
C LYS A 903 -13.03 -30.06 -23.90
N THR A 904 -12.67 -29.10 -24.76
CA THR A 904 -11.34 -29.04 -25.41
C THR A 904 -10.20 -28.98 -24.41
N HIS A 905 -10.34 -28.15 -23.38
CA HIS A 905 -9.33 -27.93 -22.36
C HIS A 905 -9.20 -29.15 -21.45
N ARG A 906 -10.34 -29.68 -21.00
CA ARG A 906 -10.42 -30.92 -20.21
C ARG A 906 -9.74 -32.08 -20.95
N ASP A 907 -10.10 -32.27 -22.22
CA ASP A 907 -9.57 -33.37 -23.03
C ASP A 907 -8.05 -33.22 -23.24
N ALA A 908 -7.51 -32.00 -23.31
CA ALA A 908 -6.06 -31.77 -23.36
C ALA A 908 -5.35 -32.21 -22.07
N PHE A 909 -5.88 -31.86 -20.89
CA PHE A 909 -5.33 -32.31 -19.60
C PHE A 909 -5.44 -33.83 -19.42
N VAL A 910 -6.60 -34.41 -19.73
CA VAL A 910 -6.84 -35.86 -19.65
C VAL A 910 -5.92 -36.61 -20.62
N THR A 911 -5.76 -36.12 -21.86
CA THR A 911 -4.87 -36.74 -22.84
C THR A 911 -3.41 -36.67 -22.40
N SER A 912 -2.98 -35.57 -21.79
CA SER A 912 -1.63 -35.46 -21.24
C SER A 912 -1.43 -36.43 -20.08
N LEU A 913 -2.37 -36.49 -19.13
CA LEU A 913 -2.33 -37.43 -18.01
C LEU A 913 -2.30 -38.90 -18.48
N ALA A 914 -3.10 -39.23 -19.48
CA ALA A 914 -3.16 -40.56 -20.07
C ALA A 914 -1.81 -41.00 -20.67
N LYS A 915 -1.02 -40.09 -21.26
CA LYS A 915 0.32 -40.42 -21.77
C LYS A 915 1.26 -40.88 -20.65
N PHE A 916 1.15 -40.30 -19.46
CA PHE A 916 1.97 -40.65 -18.30
C PHE A 916 1.56 -41.95 -17.62
N THR A 917 0.47 -42.60 -18.03
CA THR A 917 0.10 -43.93 -17.49
C THR A 917 0.95 -45.07 -18.06
N SER A 918 1.66 -44.85 -19.18
CA SER A 918 2.49 -45.85 -19.88
C SER A 918 1.81 -47.20 -20.14
N LEU A 919 0.47 -47.24 -20.22
CA LEU A 919 -0.31 -48.47 -20.44
C LEU A 919 0.03 -49.22 -21.74
N HIS A 920 0.72 -48.56 -22.67
CA HIS A 920 1.21 -49.14 -23.93
C HIS A 920 2.49 -49.96 -23.78
N SER A 921 3.25 -49.81 -22.67
CA SER A 921 4.42 -50.63 -22.34
C SER A 921 4.39 -51.06 -20.86
N PRO A 922 3.70 -52.17 -20.53
CA PRO A 922 3.59 -52.64 -19.15
C PRO A 922 4.93 -52.96 -18.47
N ALA A 923 5.99 -53.20 -19.25
CA ALA A 923 7.34 -53.51 -18.76
C ALA A 923 8.08 -52.29 -18.18
N ASP A 924 7.68 -51.07 -18.55
CA ASP A 924 8.35 -49.82 -18.15
C ASP A 924 7.56 -49.03 -17.07
N ILE A 925 6.50 -49.63 -16.51
CA ILE A 925 5.65 -49.00 -15.49
C ILE A 925 6.45 -48.82 -14.19
N LYS A 926 6.73 -47.56 -13.84
CA LYS A 926 7.28 -47.15 -12.55
C LYS A 926 6.15 -46.71 -11.60
N GLN A 927 6.50 -46.47 -10.33
CA GLN A 927 5.56 -45.96 -9.31
C GLN A 927 4.81 -44.69 -9.77
N LYS A 928 5.50 -43.76 -10.45
CA LYS A 928 4.90 -42.54 -11.01
C LYS A 928 3.76 -42.81 -12.00
N ASN A 929 3.86 -43.88 -12.79
CA ASN A 929 2.82 -44.28 -13.75
C ASN A 929 1.62 -44.90 -13.03
N ILE A 930 1.84 -45.64 -11.94
CA ILE A 930 0.77 -46.20 -11.08
C ILE A 930 -0.03 -45.07 -10.43
N ASP A 931 0.65 -44.04 -9.92
CA ASP A 931 -0.02 -42.89 -9.30
C ASP A 931 -0.79 -42.05 -10.33
N ALA A 932 -0.26 -41.90 -11.56
CA ALA A 932 -1.00 -41.31 -12.68
C ALA A 932 -2.26 -42.12 -13.06
N ILE A 933 -2.19 -43.46 -13.03
CA ILE A 933 -3.35 -44.34 -13.25
C ILE A 933 -4.41 -44.13 -12.16
N ARG A 934 -4.01 -44.07 -10.88
CA ARG A 934 -4.93 -43.80 -9.77
C ARG A 934 -5.67 -42.48 -9.95
N VAL A 935 -4.95 -41.41 -10.30
CA VAL A 935 -5.57 -40.10 -10.54
C VAL A 935 -6.50 -40.13 -11.76
N SER A 936 -6.13 -40.86 -12.82
CA SER A 936 -6.98 -41.02 -14.01
C SER A 936 -8.29 -41.79 -13.74
N ILE A 937 -8.34 -42.60 -12.67
CA ILE A 937 -9.56 -43.31 -12.23
C ILE A 937 -10.43 -42.42 -11.33
N LEU A 938 -9.80 -41.53 -10.56
CA LEU A 938 -10.46 -40.64 -9.61
C LEU A 938 -11.15 -39.42 -10.25
N VAL A 939 -10.75 -39.09 -11.48
CA VAL A 939 -11.16 -37.91 -12.24
C VAL A 939 -11.96 -38.36 -13.44
#